data_AF-A0AAN8NSC0-F1
#
_entry.id   AF-A0AAN8NSC0-F1
#
_cell.length_a   1.000
_cell.length_b   1.000
_cell.length_c   1.000
_cell.angle_alpha   90.00
_cell.angle_beta   90.00
_cell.angle_gamma   90.00
#
_symmetry.space_group_name_H-M   'P 1'
#
loop_
_entity.id
_entity.type
_entity.pdbx_description
1 polymer ?
#
loop_
_entity_poly.entity_id
_entity_poly.type
_entity_poly.pdbx_seq_one_letter_code
_entity_poly.pdbx_strand_id
1 'polypeptide(L)'
;MLCCSLKLLKNSVGDVVDSQTELKSTRYIYELLLLGVSGSIKKEWVIAALGEMVTMHMEIPSLILDVLNILDLETSSTNVSEERNNFCTIVRECAKVLPEKLLKERLEIDTLQDVGILKNRNFYTKFIRIKTKLYYKQKKFNLLREEGEGYAKLITQLNQEITSNFTSANLLQDTKSLIGCFNLDPNRVLDIILEAFELRTELSETFMELLKSYTNDPRVLCEILGFKFSHYYKNKEHTPMNLYIVTALLLQHNIIHLDDIYPWLMPLDSTIEKDWENEMKDAREYTRKLNVISTKDKESEESETEKESIQEKYAVTQKFGLCEALLKIGAWSVCQALCRNLPEHCVMEQPPVAKAMCNLLHSLIEPLYSANCCISGKVRRTPPPSLKNRFTPKPVSVFLDMRTDVIPMLISLGPSLHFDPVLMYKIIRLCKVSLNQMGGDGVKQPPDTDSLYHDIIVLLDLVILPSLSYMDCNCSIAEEVWNVIKNYPYQIRYCLYSRWKNETPNEHAKLLRKNGEALKNIKNIMKRVSKENIKPVGRLIGKLTHASPGVLFDYVLIQIQMYENLIGPVVDSLKFLTNLSYDVLGYCLVETLANTSVDKDRFKYDGTSISMWLQSLSSFCGSAFKKYNIELTGLLQYVANQLKAEKSLDLLILREVVQKMAGIEAAEEMTPDQLSAMSGGELLKGEAGYFSQVRNTKKSSLRLKEALSEQDLGVSLCLLMAQQRYCVIYRETDKSHLKLVGKLYDQCQDTLVQFGTFLCSTLTVDEYDSRFPSIHAMLSEYHINADVAFFLARPTLNHAINVSKTLYFIFYSLVAKVWRLEFIPKFVTDDYGNK
;
A
#
# COMPACT_ATOMS: atom_id res chain seq x y z
N MET A 1 -104.99 28.44 11.43
CA MET A 1 -104.23 27.22 11.81
C MET A 1 -102.95 27.54 12.57
N LEU A 2 -102.00 28.33 12.05
CA LEU A 2 -100.78 28.74 12.76
C LEU A 2 -101.00 29.27 14.20
N CYS A 3 -101.97 30.16 14.43
CA CYS A 3 -102.29 30.64 15.79
C CYS A 3 -102.87 29.56 16.72
N CYS A 4 -103.54 28.53 16.18
CA CYS A 4 -104.00 27.39 16.99
C CYS A 4 -102.85 26.44 17.29
N SER A 5 -101.96 26.20 16.33
CA SER A 5 -100.76 25.36 16.52
C SER A 5 -99.78 26.00 17.50
N LEU A 6 -99.56 27.32 17.44
CA LEU A 6 -98.76 28.09 18.41
C LEU A 6 -99.41 28.12 19.81
N LYS A 7 -100.74 28.18 19.91
CA LYS A 7 -101.45 28.05 21.20
C LYS A 7 -101.36 26.63 21.78
N LEU A 8 -101.45 25.60 20.94
CA LEU A 8 -101.31 24.20 21.37
C LEU A 8 -99.87 23.87 21.77
N LEU A 9 -98.87 24.45 21.11
CA LEU A 9 -97.46 24.41 21.53
C LEU A 9 -97.25 25.18 22.84
N LYS A 10 -97.78 26.41 22.97
CA LYS A 10 -97.70 27.19 24.23
C LYS A 10 -98.35 26.48 25.43
N ASN A 11 -99.39 25.67 25.20
CA ASN A 11 -100.08 24.93 26.27
C ASN A 11 -99.47 23.55 26.57
N SER A 12 -98.65 22.96 25.67
CA SER A 12 -98.06 21.62 25.86
C SER A 12 -96.62 21.63 26.37
N VAL A 13 -95.96 22.79 26.39
CA VAL A 13 -94.56 22.96 26.83
C VAL A 13 -94.45 23.29 28.33
N GLY A 14 -95.57 23.50 29.02
CA GLY A 14 -95.58 23.70 30.48
C GLY A 14 -95.18 22.46 31.30
N ASP A 15 -95.34 21.26 30.74
CA ASP A 15 -95.05 19.97 31.37
C ASP A 15 -94.11 19.13 30.48
N VAL A 16 -92.83 19.51 30.39
CA VAL A 16 -91.80 18.70 29.71
C VAL A 16 -91.18 17.75 30.73
N VAL A 17 -91.91 16.68 31.06
CA VAL A 17 -91.34 15.50 31.77
C VAL A 17 -91.82 14.16 31.14
N ASP A 18 -92.72 14.17 30.16
CA ASP A 18 -93.24 12.96 29.51
C ASP A 18 -92.67 12.71 28.10
N SER A 19 -92.16 11.50 27.87
CA SER A 19 -91.64 11.04 26.56
C SER A 19 -92.66 11.12 25.40
N GLN A 20 -93.96 11.16 25.70
CA GLN A 20 -95.02 11.31 24.70
C GLN A 20 -95.25 12.77 24.26
N THR A 21 -94.91 13.77 25.09
CA THR A 21 -95.04 15.19 24.74
C THR A 21 -93.86 15.68 23.91
N GLU A 22 -92.66 15.12 24.08
CA GLU A 22 -91.49 15.35 23.21
C GLU A 22 -91.70 14.89 21.76
N LEU A 23 -92.34 13.75 21.55
CA LEU A 23 -92.67 13.22 20.22
C LEU A 23 -93.74 14.08 19.49
N LYS A 24 -94.63 14.72 20.25
CA LYS A 24 -95.63 15.64 19.70
C LYS A 24 -95.00 16.97 19.33
N SER A 25 -94.16 17.54 20.20
CA SER A 25 -93.48 18.81 19.95
C SER A 25 -92.50 18.72 18.77
N THR A 26 -91.73 17.63 18.64
CA THR A 26 -90.87 17.38 17.47
C THR A 26 -91.65 17.24 16.17
N ARG A 27 -92.79 16.55 16.17
CA ARG A 27 -93.68 16.45 14.99
C ARG A 27 -94.24 17.80 14.56
N TYR A 28 -94.64 18.65 15.51
CA TYR A 28 -95.11 20.00 15.20
C TYR A 28 -94.00 20.91 14.67
N ILE A 29 -92.77 20.76 15.18
CA ILE A 29 -91.58 21.47 14.67
C ILE A 29 -91.25 21.00 13.25
N TYR A 30 -91.30 19.69 12.98
CA TYR A 30 -91.09 19.11 11.65
C TYR A 30 -92.15 19.59 10.65
N GLU A 31 -93.44 19.53 11.00
CA GLU A 31 -94.51 20.03 10.13
C GLU A 31 -94.37 21.55 9.85
N LEU A 32 -93.99 22.34 10.85
CA LEU A 32 -93.77 23.78 10.70
C LEU A 32 -92.58 24.11 9.78
N LEU A 33 -91.47 23.37 9.91
CA LEU A 33 -90.30 23.51 9.05
C LEU A 33 -90.55 22.98 7.64
N LEU A 34 -91.25 21.84 7.49
CA LEU A 34 -91.61 21.26 6.20
C LEU A 34 -92.52 22.20 5.39
N LEU A 35 -93.51 22.82 6.03
CA LEU A 35 -94.37 23.84 5.41
C LEU A 35 -93.61 25.12 5.03
N GLY A 36 -92.53 25.43 5.74
CA GLY A 36 -91.61 26.50 5.39
C GLY A 36 -90.72 26.15 4.19
N VAL A 37 -90.24 24.91 4.11
CA VAL A 37 -89.40 24.39 3.01
C VAL A 37 -90.20 24.26 1.71
N SER A 38 -91.45 23.80 1.79
CA SER A 38 -92.38 23.70 0.65
C SER A 38 -92.94 25.04 0.16
N GLY A 39 -92.59 26.16 0.81
CA GLY A 39 -92.99 27.52 0.41
C GLY A 39 -94.43 27.91 0.74
N SER A 40 -95.16 27.08 1.49
CA SER A 40 -96.57 27.32 1.85
C SER A 40 -96.75 28.42 2.91
N ILE A 41 -95.70 28.75 3.67
CA ILE A 41 -95.69 29.78 4.72
C ILE A 41 -94.53 30.75 4.47
N LYS A 42 -94.72 32.05 4.78
CA LYS A 42 -93.66 33.06 4.71
C LYS A 42 -92.51 32.72 5.67
N LYS A 43 -91.28 32.73 5.15
CA LYS A 43 -90.03 32.35 5.87
C LYS A 43 -89.85 33.12 7.19
N GLU A 44 -90.19 34.41 7.21
CA GLU A 44 -90.10 35.28 8.40
C GLU A 44 -90.96 34.79 9.57
N TRP A 45 -92.11 34.18 9.30
CA TRP A 45 -93.02 33.67 10.35
C TRP A 45 -92.53 32.35 10.95
N VAL A 46 -91.88 31.53 10.13
CA VAL A 46 -91.22 30.30 10.59
C VAL A 46 -90.08 30.65 11.54
N ILE A 47 -89.26 31.64 11.17
CA ILE A 47 -88.12 32.09 12.00
C ILE A 47 -88.60 32.76 13.29
N ALA A 48 -89.65 33.60 13.24
CA ALA A 48 -90.23 34.22 14.43
C ALA A 48 -90.81 33.18 15.40
N ALA A 49 -91.50 32.15 14.88
CA ALA A 49 -92.01 31.05 15.69
C ALA A 49 -90.87 30.23 16.33
N LEU A 50 -89.80 29.93 15.57
CA LEU A 50 -88.62 29.25 16.10
C LEU A 50 -87.90 30.11 17.16
N GLY A 51 -87.85 31.43 16.98
CA GLY A 51 -87.31 32.39 17.94
C GLY A 51 -88.06 32.42 19.27
N GLU A 52 -89.39 32.38 19.24
CA GLU A 52 -90.21 32.23 20.44
C GLU A 52 -90.05 30.84 21.09
N MET A 53 -89.82 29.79 20.30
CA MET A 53 -89.67 28.42 20.84
C MET A 53 -88.31 28.20 21.52
N VAL A 54 -87.25 28.82 21.01
CA VAL A 54 -85.90 28.72 21.59
C VAL A 54 -85.80 29.37 22.97
N THR A 55 -86.61 30.39 23.26
CA THR A 55 -86.62 31.05 24.59
C THR A 55 -87.42 30.28 25.64
N MET A 56 -88.17 29.25 25.25
CA MET A 56 -89.08 28.52 26.14
C MET A 56 -88.39 27.42 26.94
N HIS A 57 -87.39 26.73 26.38
CA HIS A 57 -86.67 25.66 27.07
C HIS A 57 -85.27 25.43 26.48
N MET A 58 -84.32 25.01 27.32
CA MET A 58 -82.90 24.84 26.93
C MET A 58 -82.65 23.71 25.91
N GLU A 59 -83.54 22.72 25.82
CA GLU A 59 -83.38 21.54 24.95
C GLU A 59 -84.06 21.68 23.58
N ILE A 60 -84.97 22.64 23.43
CA ILE A 60 -85.68 22.91 22.16
C ILE A 60 -84.72 23.25 21.01
N PRO A 61 -83.62 24.02 21.20
CA PRO A 61 -82.59 24.22 20.18
C PRO A 61 -81.97 22.93 19.64
N SER A 62 -81.77 21.91 20.49
CA SER A 62 -81.24 20.60 20.09
C SER A 62 -82.26 19.85 19.22
N LEU A 63 -83.53 19.82 19.65
CA LEU A 63 -84.62 19.15 18.93
C LEU A 63 -84.90 19.79 17.57
N ILE A 64 -84.90 21.13 17.49
CA ILE A 64 -85.02 21.86 16.22
C ILE A 64 -83.89 21.47 15.27
N LEU A 65 -82.67 21.31 15.79
CA LEU A 65 -81.51 20.98 14.97
C LEU A 65 -81.53 19.53 14.47
N ASP A 66 -82.01 18.58 15.28
CA ASP A 66 -82.22 17.19 14.84
C ASP A 66 -83.25 17.11 13.72
N VAL A 67 -84.33 17.88 13.84
CA VAL A 67 -85.36 18.01 12.79
C VAL A 67 -84.79 18.68 11.53
N LEU A 68 -83.95 19.71 11.69
CA LEU A 68 -83.25 20.35 10.56
C LEU A 68 -82.28 19.40 9.88
N ASN A 69 -81.61 18.50 10.60
CA ASN A 69 -80.71 17.50 10.03
C ASN A 69 -81.47 16.45 9.20
N ILE A 70 -82.63 16.00 9.68
CA ILE A 70 -83.52 15.11 8.93
C ILE A 70 -84.00 15.80 7.64
N LEU A 71 -84.39 17.07 7.73
CA LEU A 71 -84.78 17.86 6.56
C LEU A 71 -83.59 18.14 5.61
N ASP A 72 -82.36 18.23 6.12
CA ASP A 72 -81.15 18.35 5.30
C ASP A 72 -80.93 17.09 4.44
N LEU A 73 -81.12 15.91 5.04
CA LEU A 73 -81.08 14.62 4.34
C LEU A 73 -82.23 14.45 3.34
N GLU A 74 -83.45 14.85 3.70
CA GLU A 74 -84.62 14.78 2.81
C GLU A 74 -84.44 15.72 1.61
N THR A 75 -84.03 16.97 1.83
CA THR A 75 -83.86 17.98 0.77
C THR A 75 -82.61 17.78 -0.10
N SER A 76 -81.60 17.06 0.39
CA SER A 76 -80.44 16.65 -0.43
C SER A 76 -80.76 15.45 -1.34
N SER A 77 -81.74 14.63 -0.97
CA SER A 77 -82.19 13.46 -1.74
C SER A 77 -83.24 13.79 -2.82
N THR A 78 -84.02 14.87 -2.67
CA THR A 78 -85.02 15.31 -3.65
C THR A 78 -84.43 16.23 -4.72
N ASN A 79 -84.68 15.95 -6.00
CA ASN A 79 -84.18 16.73 -7.15
C ASN A 79 -84.83 18.12 -7.32
N VAL A 80 -85.49 18.67 -6.30
CA VAL A 80 -86.24 19.93 -6.36
C VAL A 80 -85.37 21.07 -5.82
N SER A 81 -84.72 21.81 -6.73
CA SER A 81 -83.78 22.89 -6.36
C SER A 81 -84.41 24.03 -5.55
N GLU A 82 -85.71 24.27 -5.66
CA GLU A 82 -86.40 25.35 -4.94
C GLU A 82 -86.57 25.04 -3.45
N GLU A 83 -86.90 23.79 -3.09
CA GLU A 83 -87.04 23.34 -1.70
C GLU A 83 -85.69 23.39 -0.97
N ARG A 84 -84.62 22.97 -1.66
CA ARG A 84 -83.25 23.06 -1.14
C ARG A 84 -82.80 24.51 -0.92
N ASN A 85 -83.11 25.42 -1.83
CA ASN A 85 -82.81 26.85 -1.67
C ASN A 85 -83.62 27.49 -0.54
N ASN A 86 -84.89 27.08 -0.38
CA ASN A 86 -85.74 27.51 0.73
C ASN A 86 -85.19 27.01 2.07
N PHE A 87 -84.78 25.74 2.15
CA PHE A 87 -84.12 25.16 3.30
C PHE A 87 -82.83 25.91 3.65
N CYS A 88 -81.91 26.11 2.70
CA CYS A 88 -80.67 26.86 2.95
C CYS A 88 -80.93 28.31 3.42
N THR A 89 -82.01 28.95 2.96
CA THR A 89 -82.43 30.28 3.44
C THR A 89 -82.95 30.23 4.88
N ILE A 90 -83.75 29.21 5.21
CA ILE A 90 -84.27 29.01 6.57
C ILE A 90 -83.12 28.69 7.53
N VAL A 91 -82.18 27.81 7.17
CA VAL A 91 -81.01 27.50 8.00
C VAL A 91 -80.11 28.72 8.19
N ARG A 92 -79.94 29.56 7.16
CA ARG A 92 -79.17 30.82 7.25
C ARG A 92 -79.76 31.79 8.27
N GLU A 93 -81.08 31.91 8.30
CA GLU A 93 -81.77 32.79 9.24
C GLU A 93 -81.90 32.16 10.63
N CYS A 94 -82.02 30.83 10.72
CA CYS A 94 -81.97 30.09 11.98
C CYS A 94 -80.61 30.22 12.68
N ALA A 95 -79.53 30.50 11.95
CA ALA A 95 -78.22 30.81 12.54
C ALA A 95 -78.22 32.08 13.41
N LYS A 96 -79.23 32.96 13.29
CA LYS A 96 -79.42 34.13 14.18
C LYS A 96 -80.10 33.77 15.50
N VAL A 97 -80.76 32.63 15.55
CA VAL A 97 -81.62 32.19 16.66
C VAL A 97 -80.99 31.03 17.44
N LEU A 98 -80.29 30.13 16.73
CA LEU A 98 -79.65 28.94 17.29
C LEU A 98 -78.15 29.17 17.53
N PRO A 99 -77.53 28.51 18.54
CA PRO A 99 -76.10 28.59 18.75
C PRO A 99 -75.31 28.05 17.55
N GLU A 100 -74.39 28.87 17.02
CA GLU A 100 -73.54 28.54 15.86
C GLU A 100 -72.69 27.26 16.09
N LYS A 101 -72.37 26.94 17.34
CA LYS A 101 -71.62 25.73 17.72
C LYS A 101 -72.40 24.44 17.41
N LEU A 102 -73.68 24.41 17.75
CA LEU A 102 -74.53 23.24 17.55
C LEU A 102 -74.77 23.01 16.05
N LEU A 103 -75.05 24.08 15.30
CA LEU A 103 -75.21 24.03 13.84
C LEU A 103 -74.00 23.42 13.14
N LYS A 104 -72.77 23.79 13.55
CA LYS A 104 -71.52 23.25 12.98
C LYS A 104 -71.24 21.79 13.36
N GLU A 105 -71.83 21.30 14.44
CA GLU A 105 -71.61 19.94 14.94
C GLU A 105 -72.50 18.91 14.22
N ARG A 106 -73.76 19.27 13.93
CA ARG A 106 -74.77 18.31 13.43
C ARG A 106 -75.10 18.40 11.94
N LEU A 107 -74.87 19.54 11.28
CA LEU A 107 -75.12 19.69 9.84
C LEU A 107 -73.96 19.19 9.00
N GLU A 108 -74.25 18.75 7.78
CA GLU A 108 -73.22 18.31 6.83
C GLU A 108 -72.34 19.48 6.36
N ILE A 109 -71.07 19.17 6.05
CA ILE A 109 -70.06 20.16 5.68
C ILE A 109 -70.44 20.89 4.39
N ASP A 110 -71.07 20.19 3.45
CA ASP A 110 -71.51 20.75 2.16
C ASP A 110 -72.66 21.75 2.36
N THR A 111 -73.66 21.42 3.18
CA THR A 111 -74.76 22.32 3.57
C THR A 111 -74.24 23.55 4.32
N LEU A 112 -73.27 23.38 5.23
CA LEU A 112 -72.68 24.50 5.97
C LEU A 112 -71.91 25.47 5.07
N GLN A 113 -71.37 24.99 3.95
CA GLN A 113 -70.74 25.83 2.93
C GLN A 113 -71.79 26.58 2.09
N ASP A 114 -72.87 25.92 1.68
CA ASP A 114 -73.98 26.50 0.91
C ASP A 114 -74.75 27.59 1.68
N VAL A 115 -74.91 27.41 2.99
CA VAL A 115 -75.56 28.37 3.89
C VAL A 115 -74.66 29.59 4.17
N GLY A 116 -73.35 29.47 3.93
CA GLY A 116 -72.35 30.54 4.11
C GLY A 116 -71.84 30.69 5.55
N ILE A 117 -72.18 29.74 6.44
CA ILE A 117 -71.69 29.68 7.83
C ILE A 117 -70.20 29.27 7.84
N LEU A 118 -69.81 28.39 6.92
CA LEU A 118 -68.43 27.99 6.67
C LEU A 118 -67.88 28.76 5.44
N LYS A 119 -67.24 29.90 5.67
CA LYS A 119 -66.69 30.77 4.62
C LYS A 119 -65.44 30.20 3.91
N ASN A 120 -64.87 29.11 4.40
CA ASN A 120 -63.50 28.71 4.08
C ASN A 120 -63.48 27.37 3.31
N ARG A 121 -63.22 27.42 1.99
CA ARG A 121 -63.07 26.22 1.13
C ARG A 121 -61.97 25.26 1.61
N ASN A 122 -61.02 25.74 2.42
CA ASN A 122 -59.94 24.94 3.00
C ASN A 122 -60.36 24.12 4.24
N PHE A 123 -61.62 24.19 4.68
CA PHE A 123 -62.08 23.38 5.80
C PHE A 123 -62.02 21.88 5.49
N TYR A 124 -62.36 21.48 4.27
CA TYR A 124 -62.34 20.08 3.84
C TYR A 124 -60.92 19.48 3.90
N THR A 125 -59.91 20.23 3.43
CA THR A 125 -58.51 19.80 3.51
C THR A 125 -58.01 19.75 4.96
N LYS A 126 -58.45 20.68 5.82
CA LYS A 126 -58.14 20.66 7.27
C LYS A 126 -58.82 19.48 7.98
N PHE A 127 -60.08 19.18 7.64
CA PHE A 127 -60.83 18.04 8.15
C PHE A 127 -60.15 16.73 7.78
N ILE A 128 -59.77 16.54 6.51
CA ILE A 128 -58.99 15.38 6.07
C ILE A 128 -57.67 15.30 6.84
N ARG A 129 -56.90 16.40 6.95
CA ARG A 129 -55.64 16.40 7.72
C ARG A 129 -55.83 16.00 9.18
N ILE A 130 -56.89 16.47 9.84
CA ILE A 130 -57.20 16.11 11.23
C ILE A 130 -57.60 14.64 11.32
N LYS A 131 -58.51 14.18 10.46
CA LYS A 131 -58.93 12.78 10.40
C LYS A 131 -57.73 11.87 10.16
N THR A 132 -56.88 12.22 9.20
CA THR A 132 -55.67 11.46 8.90
C THR A 132 -54.69 11.45 10.08
N LYS A 133 -54.50 12.59 10.76
CA LYS A 133 -53.67 12.68 11.96
C LYS A 133 -54.25 11.88 13.13
N LEU A 134 -55.57 11.78 13.26
CA LEU A 134 -56.21 11.11 14.39
C LEU A 134 -56.24 9.59 14.20
N TYR A 135 -56.45 9.11 12.97
CA TYR A 135 -56.58 7.68 12.67
C TYR A 135 -55.29 7.01 12.18
N TYR A 136 -54.43 7.70 11.42
CA TYR A 136 -53.25 7.07 10.80
C TYR A 136 -51.91 7.47 11.43
N LYS A 137 -51.87 8.53 12.25
CA LYS A 137 -50.62 8.91 12.92
C LYS A 137 -50.45 8.08 14.19
N GLN A 138 -49.49 7.17 14.19
CA GLN A 138 -49.09 6.46 15.41
C GLN A 138 -48.57 7.48 16.44
N LYS A 139 -49.04 7.34 17.69
CA LYS A 139 -48.52 8.12 18.83
C LYS A 139 -47.18 7.52 19.24
N LYS A 140 -46.11 8.05 18.66
CA LYS A 140 -44.72 7.74 19.03
C LYS A 140 -43.95 9.03 19.22
N PHE A 141 -43.07 9.04 20.21
CA PHE A 141 -42.30 10.22 20.57
C PHE A 141 -40.85 10.05 20.16
N ASN A 142 -40.40 10.83 19.18
CA ASN A 142 -39.07 10.70 18.58
C ASN A 142 -38.08 11.74 19.13
N LEU A 143 -38.58 12.86 19.67
CA LEU A 143 -37.74 13.93 20.18
C LEU A 143 -37.62 13.86 21.71
N LEU A 144 -36.44 14.15 22.24
CA LEU A 144 -36.18 14.16 23.69
C LEU A 144 -37.12 15.08 24.47
N ARG A 145 -37.51 16.22 23.86
CA ARG A 145 -38.43 17.20 24.47
C ARG A 145 -39.88 16.72 24.55
N GLU A 146 -40.26 15.71 23.76
CA GLU A 146 -41.62 15.19 23.75
C GLU A 146 -41.86 14.32 25.00
N GLU A 147 -40.89 13.47 25.36
CA GLU A 147 -40.97 12.56 26.50
C GLU A 147 -39.66 12.54 27.31
N GLY A 148 -39.45 13.59 28.12
CA GLY A 148 -38.21 13.75 28.89
C GLY A 148 -37.96 12.64 29.91
N GLU A 149 -39.01 12.13 30.58
CA GLU A 149 -38.88 11.09 31.60
C GLU A 149 -38.49 9.73 31.00
N GLY A 150 -39.14 9.34 29.90
CA GLY A 150 -38.88 8.06 29.24
C GLY A 150 -37.44 7.97 28.73
N TYR A 151 -36.96 9.02 28.06
CA TYR A 151 -35.58 9.08 27.60
C TYR A 151 -34.56 9.19 28.74
N ALA A 152 -34.86 9.93 29.81
CA ALA A 152 -33.97 10.00 30.97
C ALA A 152 -33.80 8.62 31.64
N LYS A 153 -34.90 7.87 31.84
CA LYS A 153 -34.87 6.51 32.38
C LYS A 153 -34.11 5.53 31.49
N LEU A 154 -34.23 5.66 30.18
CA LEU A 154 -33.47 4.85 29.24
C LEU A 154 -31.96 5.12 29.37
N ILE A 155 -31.55 6.38 29.36
CA ILE A 155 -30.14 6.78 29.45
C ILE A 155 -29.54 6.32 30.78
N THR A 156 -30.26 6.45 31.89
CA THR A 156 -29.77 5.98 33.18
C THR A 156 -29.65 4.46 33.21
N GLN A 157 -30.60 3.72 32.64
CA GLN A 157 -30.55 2.25 32.57
C GLN A 157 -29.34 1.74 31.78
N LEU A 158 -29.04 2.36 30.63
CA LEU A 158 -27.89 1.99 29.78
C LEU A 158 -26.53 2.30 30.44
N ASN A 159 -26.49 3.26 31.35
CA ASN A 159 -25.28 3.73 32.03
C ASN A 159 -25.13 3.19 33.47
N GLN A 160 -25.88 2.15 33.86
CA GLN A 160 -25.71 1.54 35.19
C GLN A 160 -24.34 0.87 35.36
N GLU A 161 -23.87 0.86 36.61
CA GLU A 161 -22.63 0.17 37.02
C GLU A 161 -22.76 -1.35 36.85
N ILE A 162 -21.66 -1.99 36.44
CA ILE A 162 -21.60 -3.42 36.10
C ILE A 162 -21.71 -4.23 37.41
N THR A 163 -22.93 -4.61 37.76
CA THR A 163 -23.19 -5.58 38.84
C THR A 163 -23.31 -6.98 38.24
N SER A 164 -23.05 -8.04 39.00
CA SER A 164 -23.17 -9.45 38.57
C SER A 164 -24.53 -9.86 37.98
N ASN A 165 -25.57 -9.02 38.12
CA ASN A 165 -26.91 -9.22 37.56
C ASN A 165 -27.15 -8.50 36.20
N PHE A 166 -26.15 -7.80 35.67
CA PHE A 166 -26.26 -7.07 34.40
C PHE A 166 -26.11 -8.02 33.21
N THR A 167 -27.23 -8.54 32.71
CA THR A 167 -27.28 -9.41 31.53
C THR A 167 -27.97 -8.68 30.36
N SER A 168 -27.55 -8.99 29.13
CA SER A 168 -28.14 -8.45 27.89
C SER A 168 -29.66 -8.68 27.81
N ALA A 169 -30.13 -9.81 28.33
CA ALA A 169 -31.54 -10.18 28.39
C ALA A 169 -32.37 -9.28 29.32
N ASN A 170 -31.88 -8.98 30.52
CA ASN A 170 -32.56 -8.08 31.47
C ASN A 170 -32.66 -6.67 30.86
N LEU A 171 -31.56 -6.18 30.27
CA LEU A 171 -31.52 -4.86 29.67
C LEU A 171 -32.45 -4.74 28.46
N LEU A 172 -32.59 -5.80 27.65
CA LEU A 172 -33.56 -5.85 26.56
C LEU A 172 -35.01 -5.79 27.09
N GLN A 173 -35.32 -6.53 28.15
CA GLN A 173 -36.64 -6.53 28.76
C GLN A 173 -36.99 -5.14 29.33
N ASP A 174 -36.04 -4.51 30.03
CA ASP A 174 -36.21 -3.17 30.57
C ASP A 174 -36.42 -2.15 29.45
N THR A 175 -35.63 -2.23 28.38
CA THR A 175 -35.75 -1.34 27.22
C THR A 175 -37.10 -1.51 26.53
N LYS A 176 -37.58 -2.75 26.33
CA LYS A 176 -38.92 -3.02 25.80
C LYS A 176 -40.02 -2.47 26.71
N SER A 177 -39.86 -2.59 28.03
CA SER A 177 -40.82 -2.03 28.99
C SER A 177 -40.89 -0.50 28.90
N LEU A 178 -39.75 0.19 28.76
CA LEU A 178 -39.69 1.64 28.63
C LEU A 178 -40.29 2.12 27.31
N ILE A 179 -40.03 1.41 26.20
CA ILE A 179 -40.66 1.68 24.90
C ILE A 179 -42.19 1.57 25.02
N GLY A 180 -42.69 0.51 25.65
CA GLY A 180 -44.14 0.29 25.82
C GLY A 180 -44.81 1.29 26.76
N CYS A 181 -44.17 1.63 27.89
CA CYS A 181 -44.73 2.54 28.89
C CYS A 181 -44.80 3.99 28.40
N PHE A 182 -43.77 4.46 27.70
CA PHE A 182 -43.63 5.86 27.30
C PHE A 182 -43.87 6.09 25.80
N ASN A 183 -44.23 5.07 25.02
CA ASN A 183 -44.41 5.14 23.56
C ASN A 183 -43.20 5.78 22.84
N LEU A 184 -41.98 5.41 23.25
CA LEU A 184 -40.74 5.91 22.66
C LEU A 184 -40.58 5.42 21.22
N ASP A 185 -39.99 6.24 20.36
CA ASP A 185 -39.67 5.81 19.00
C ASP A 185 -38.51 4.79 19.01
N PRO A 186 -38.71 3.55 18.51
CA PRO A 186 -37.67 2.52 18.54
C PRO A 186 -36.37 2.89 17.82
N ASN A 187 -36.44 3.73 16.78
CA ASN A 187 -35.26 4.18 16.04
C ASN A 187 -34.42 5.17 16.85
N ARG A 188 -35.07 6.04 17.63
CA ARG A 188 -34.36 6.96 18.54
C ARG A 188 -33.79 6.22 19.75
N VAL A 189 -34.49 5.21 20.25
CA VAL A 189 -33.96 4.33 21.30
C VAL A 189 -32.71 3.61 20.80
N LEU A 190 -32.71 3.10 19.56
CA LEU A 190 -31.54 2.49 18.94
C LEU A 190 -30.35 3.44 18.85
N ASP A 191 -30.61 4.69 18.44
CA ASP A 191 -29.59 5.74 18.37
C ASP A 191 -28.94 6.01 19.74
N ILE A 192 -29.74 6.09 20.80
CA ILE A 192 -29.26 6.26 22.19
C ILE A 192 -28.48 5.02 22.67
N ILE A 193 -28.90 3.81 22.29
CA ILE A 193 -28.14 2.58 22.58
C ILE A 193 -26.77 2.65 21.91
N LEU A 194 -26.68 3.13 20.67
CA LEU A 194 -25.40 3.32 19.98
C LEU A 194 -24.53 4.40 20.63
N GLU A 195 -25.11 5.53 21.03
CA GLU A 195 -24.39 6.58 21.77
C GLU A 195 -23.84 6.05 23.11
N ALA A 196 -24.63 5.25 23.85
CA ALA A 196 -24.17 4.60 25.06
C ALA A 196 -23.04 3.59 24.78
N PHE A 197 -23.11 2.88 23.66
CA PHE A 197 -22.07 1.94 23.24
C PHE A 197 -20.77 2.66 22.83
N GLU A 198 -20.87 3.82 22.16
CA GLU A 198 -19.72 4.67 21.82
C GLU A 198 -18.95 5.15 23.05
N LEU A 199 -19.64 5.37 24.18
CA LEU A 199 -19.03 5.78 25.44
C LEU A 199 -18.45 4.61 26.24
N ARG A 200 -18.92 3.37 26.01
CA ARG A 200 -18.59 2.17 26.79
C ARG A 200 -18.14 1.01 25.91
N THR A 201 -17.05 1.23 25.16
CA THR A 201 -16.49 0.22 24.24
C THR A 201 -15.96 -1.04 24.94
N GLU A 202 -15.68 -0.98 26.25
CA GLU A 202 -15.26 -2.13 27.07
C GLU A 202 -16.33 -3.22 27.18
N LEU A 203 -17.61 -2.86 27.09
CA LEU A 203 -18.75 -3.79 27.20
C LEU A 203 -19.22 -4.32 25.83
N SER A 204 -18.30 -4.49 24.90
CA SER A 204 -18.61 -4.88 23.52
C SER A 204 -19.46 -6.15 23.44
N GLU A 205 -19.11 -7.23 24.13
CA GLU A 205 -19.90 -8.48 24.06
C GLU A 205 -21.37 -8.29 24.48
N THR A 206 -21.62 -7.55 25.56
CA THR A 206 -22.98 -7.32 26.09
C THR A 206 -23.83 -6.45 25.17
N PHE A 207 -23.27 -5.35 24.65
CA PHE A 207 -23.99 -4.47 23.71
C PHE A 207 -24.23 -5.17 22.36
N MET A 208 -23.34 -6.05 21.94
CA MET A 208 -23.50 -6.81 20.70
C MET A 208 -24.61 -7.85 20.81
N GLU A 209 -24.73 -8.55 21.94
CA GLU A 209 -25.89 -9.42 22.21
C GLU A 209 -27.20 -8.63 22.27
N LEU A 210 -27.19 -7.46 22.92
CA LEU A 210 -28.34 -6.57 22.98
C LEU A 210 -28.79 -6.17 21.57
N LEU A 211 -27.89 -5.67 20.73
CA LEU A 211 -28.22 -5.22 19.38
C LEU A 211 -28.75 -6.36 18.50
N LYS A 212 -28.16 -7.55 18.58
CA LYS A 212 -28.67 -8.75 17.88
C LYS A 212 -30.09 -9.13 18.30
N SER A 213 -30.43 -8.90 19.58
CA SER A 213 -31.74 -9.25 20.13
C SER A 213 -32.80 -8.14 19.97
N TYR A 214 -32.36 -6.89 19.81
CA TYR A 214 -33.21 -5.71 19.68
C TYR A 214 -33.64 -5.45 18.23
N THR A 215 -32.72 -5.57 17.27
CA THR A 215 -32.97 -5.29 15.86
C THR A 215 -32.75 -6.51 14.98
N ASN A 216 -33.77 -6.88 14.20
CA ASN A 216 -33.68 -7.93 13.19
C ASN A 216 -33.30 -7.40 11.79
N ASP A 217 -33.44 -6.09 11.53
CA ASP A 217 -33.14 -5.48 10.23
C ASP A 217 -31.83 -4.66 10.29
N PRO A 218 -30.77 -5.08 9.58
CA PRO A 218 -29.49 -4.37 9.56
C PRO A 218 -29.56 -3.02 8.83
N ARG A 219 -30.55 -2.78 7.96
CA ARG A 219 -30.65 -1.55 7.16
C ARG A 219 -30.93 -0.31 8.00
N VAL A 220 -31.84 -0.43 8.97
CA VAL A 220 -32.19 0.66 9.88
C VAL A 220 -30.97 1.10 10.68
N LEU A 221 -30.14 0.14 11.10
CA LEU A 221 -28.91 0.40 11.82
C LEU A 221 -27.89 1.15 10.93
N CYS A 222 -27.77 0.75 9.67
CA CYS A 222 -26.91 1.43 8.69
C CYS A 222 -27.39 2.85 8.39
N GLU A 223 -28.69 3.08 8.29
CA GLU A 223 -29.27 4.42 8.07
C GLU A 223 -28.95 5.37 9.24
N ILE A 224 -29.06 4.90 10.49
CA ILE A 224 -28.74 5.70 11.68
C ILE A 224 -27.24 6.02 11.73
N LEU A 225 -26.38 5.02 11.53
CA LEU A 225 -24.92 5.24 11.48
C LEU A 225 -24.53 6.17 10.32
N GLY A 226 -25.11 5.97 9.15
CA GLY A 226 -24.92 6.80 7.97
C GLY A 226 -25.35 8.25 8.19
N PHE A 227 -26.44 8.46 8.93
CA PHE A 227 -26.88 9.79 9.35
C PHE A 227 -25.87 10.45 10.31
N LYS A 228 -25.32 9.72 11.28
CA LYS A 228 -24.25 10.21 12.17
C LYS A 228 -22.99 10.59 11.38
N PHE A 229 -22.50 9.71 10.49
CA PHE A 229 -21.35 10.00 9.64
C PHE A 229 -21.59 11.23 8.75
N SER A 230 -22.78 11.32 8.15
CA SER A 230 -23.17 12.47 7.32
C SER A 230 -23.22 13.77 8.12
N HIS A 231 -23.62 13.71 9.40
CA HIS A 231 -23.66 14.89 10.28
C HIS A 231 -22.26 15.48 10.50
N TYR A 232 -21.30 14.65 10.91
CA TYR A 232 -19.92 15.09 11.13
C TYR A 232 -19.27 15.64 9.86
N TYR A 233 -19.49 14.99 8.72
CA TYR A 233 -18.97 15.48 7.44
C TYR A 233 -19.55 16.85 7.04
N LYS A 234 -20.87 17.03 7.18
CA LYS A 234 -21.55 18.31 6.85
C LYS A 234 -21.11 19.46 7.74
N ASN A 235 -20.87 19.19 9.02
CA ASN A 235 -20.40 20.20 9.97
C ASN A 235 -18.90 20.48 9.86
N LYS A 236 -18.16 19.72 9.03
CA LYS A 236 -16.69 19.72 8.97
C LYS A 236 -16.03 19.45 10.32
N GLU A 237 -16.70 18.67 11.16
CA GLU A 237 -16.19 18.25 12.46
C GLU A 237 -15.44 16.93 12.32
N HIS A 238 -14.42 16.73 13.15
CA HIS A 238 -13.71 15.46 13.22
C HIS A 238 -14.65 14.38 13.74
N THR A 239 -14.80 13.33 12.95
CA THR A 239 -15.51 12.11 13.34
C THR A 239 -14.82 11.45 14.53
N PRO A 240 -15.54 11.21 15.65
CA PRO A 240 -14.95 10.59 16.83
C PRO A 240 -14.44 9.17 16.53
N MET A 241 -13.26 8.83 17.08
CA MET A 241 -12.67 7.50 16.91
C MET A 241 -13.58 6.38 17.45
N ASN A 242 -14.31 6.65 18.52
CA ASN A 242 -15.21 5.67 19.13
C ASN A 242 -16.35 5.26 18.19
N LEU A 243 -16.85 6.18 17.35
CA LEU A 243 -17.87 5.87 16.34
C LEU A 243 -17.31 4.90 15.28
N TYR A 244 -16.05 5.08 14.87
CA TYR A 244 -15.38 4.12 13.99
C TYR A 244 -15.17 2.76 14.65
N ILE A 245 -14.79 2.73 15.93
CA ILE A 245 -14.61 1.49 16.71
C ILE A 245 -15.94 0.74 16.82
N VAL A 246 -17.04 1.42 17.18
CA VAL A 246 -18.38 0.81 17.25
C VAL A 246 -18.78 0.23 15.89
N THR A 247 -18.62 1.01 14.82
CA THR A 247 -18.94 0.57 13.46
C THR A 247 -18.13 -0.65 13.04
N ALA A 248 -16.83 -0.65 13.36
CA ALA A 248 -15.94 -1.77 13.08
C ALA A 248 -16.28 -3.02 13.90
N LEU A 249 -16.72 -2.89 15.16
CA LEU A 249 -17.22 -4.00 15.97
C LEU A 249 -18.51 -4.59 15.37
N LEU A 250 -19.43 -3.74 14.91
CA LEU A 250 -20.68 -4.16 14.26
C LEU A 250 -20.43 -4.96 12.97
N LEU A 251 -19.45 -4.53 12.17
CA LEU A 251 -18.98 -5.23 10.98
C LEU A 251 -18.30 -6.58 11.34
N GLN A 252 -17.46 -6.61 12.38
CA GLN A 252 -16.73 -7.82 12.78
C GLN A 252 -17.66 -8.98 13.19
N HIS A 253 -18.76 -8.69 13.89
CA HIS A 253 -19.73 -9.69 14.33
C HIS A 253 -20.82 -9.99 13.29
N ASN A 254 -20.71 -9.46 12.08
CA ASN A 254 -21.68 -9.58 10.98
C ASN A 254 -23.10 -9.10 11.35
N ILE A 255 -23.23 -8.05 12.17
CA ILE A 255 -24.52 -7.38 12.40
C ILE A 255 -24.85 -6.47 11.21
N ILE A 256 -23.82 -5.86 10.62
CA ILE A 256 -23.90 -5.00 9.45
C ILE A 256 -23.03 -5.58 8.34
N HIS A 257 -23.45 -5.42 7.08
CA HIS A 257 -22.62 -5.71 5.92
C HIS A 257 -21.92 -4.44 5.41
N LEU A 258 -20.71 -4.61 4.88
CA LEU A 258 -19.91 -3.50 4.33
C LEU A 258 -20.65 -2.79 3.19
N ASP A 259 -21.35 -3.54 2.35
CA ASP A 259 -22.08 -3.02 1.19
C ASP A 259 -23.22 -2.06 1.58
N ASP A 260 -23.79 -2.23 2.77
CA ASP A 260 -24.90 -1.39 3.25
C ASP A 260 -24.41 -0.06 3.83
N ILE A 261 -23.24 -0.04 4.48
CA ILE A 261 -22.68 1.16 5.12
C ILE A 261 -21.78 1.98 4.20
N TYR A 262 -21.09 1.33 3.25
CA TYR A 262 -20.14 1.97 2.35
C TYR A 262 -20.72 3.15 1.56
N PRO A 263 -21.96 3.11 1.03
CA PRO A 263 -22.58 4.23 0.32
C PRO A 263 -22.77 5.49 1.17
N TRP A 264 -22.83 5.35 2.49
CA TRP A 264 -23.02 6.46 3.43
C TRP A 264 -21.72 7.15 3.82
N LEU A 265 -20.57 6.51 3.56
CA LEU A 265 -19.26 7.06 3.91
C LEU A 265 -18.84 8.11 2.89
N MET A 266 -18.46 9.29 3.38
CA MET A 266 -17.95 10.39 2.57
C MET A 266 -16.43 10.54 2.74
N PRO A 267 -15.69 11.06 1.74
CA PRO A 267 -16.09 11.44 0.38
C PRO A 267 -16.33 10.26 -0.58
N LEU A 268 -16.93 10.55 -1.74
CA LEU A 268 -17.17 9.58 -2.83
C LEU A 268 -15.85 9.08 -3.45
N ASP A 269 -15.84 7.86 -3.97
CA ASP A 269 -14.64 7.22 -4.53
C ASP A 269 -14.05 8.00 -5.71
N SER A 270 -14.91 8.56 -6.56
CA SER A 270 -14.48 9.38 -7.70
C SER A 270 -13.65 10.62 -7.31
N THR A 271 -13.84 11.13 -6.09
CA THR A 271 -13.06 12.26 -5.57
C THR A 271 -11.69 11.79 -5.09
N ILE A 272 -11.67 10.65 -4.37
CA ILE A 272 -10.43 10.04 -3.88
C ILE A 272 -9.52 9.62 -5.05
N GLU A 273 -10.09 9.03 -6.10
CA GLU A 273 -9.37 8.67 -7.33
C GLU A 273 -8.73 9.88 -8.01
N LYS A 274 -9.49 10.98 -8.17
CA LYS A 274 -8.97 12.22 -8.78
C LYS A 274 -7.85 12.84 -7.95
N ASP A 275 -8.02 12.88 -6.63
CA ASP A 275 -7.01 13.41 -5.72
C ASP A 275 -5.72 12.59 -5.79
N TRP A 276 -5.84 11.26 -5.84
CA TRP A 276 -4.72 10.34 -6.01
C TRP A 276 -4.00 10.52 -7.36
N GLU A 277 -4.75 10.61 -8.46
CA GLU A 277 -4.17 10.86 -9.78
C GLU A 277 -3.43 12.21 -9.86
N ASN A 278 -3.97 13.24 -9.21
CA ASN A 278 -3.35 14.56 -9.16
C ASN A 278 -2.04 14.52 -8.35
N GLU A 279 -2.02 13.84 -7.20
CA GLU A 279 -0.80 13.67 -6.39
C GLU A 279 0.31 12.95 -7.16
N MET A 280 -0.04 11.94 -7.94
CA MET A 280 0.89 11.24 -8.84
C MET A 280 1.43 12.14 -9.97
N LYS A 281 0.55 12.94 -10.61
CA LYS A 281 0.97 13.88 -11.66
C LYS A 281 1.92 14.93 -11.11
N ASP A 282 1.60 15.49 -9.95
CA ASP A 282 2.43 16.49 -9.27
C ASP A 282 3.83 15.93 -8.93
N ALA A 283 3.89 14.70 -8.41
CA ALA A 283 5.16 14.04 -8.10
C ALA A 283 6.02 13.77 -9.35
N ARG A 284 5.39 13.37 -10.47
CA ARG A 284 6.07 13.18 -11.76
C ARG A 284 6.58 14.50 -12.32
N GLU A 285 5.80 15.56 -12.23
CA GLU A 285 6.21 16.90 -12.66
C GLU A 285 7.37 17.45 -11.82
N TYR A 286 7.33 17.26 -10.50
CA TYR A 286 8.42 17.65 -9.61
C TYR A 286 9.74 16.97 -10.02
N THR A 287 9.71 15.66 -10.26
CA THR A 287 10.90 14.90 -10.67
C THR A 287 11.40 15.33 -12.06
N ARG A 288 10.49 15.63 -13.00
CA ARG A 288 10.85 16.17 -14.32
C ARG A 288 11.52 17.54 -14.21
N LYS A 289 10.99 18.44 -13.37
CA LYS A 289 11.58 19.77 -13.11
C LYS A 289 12.99 19.65 -12.55
N LEU A 290 13.26 18.67 -11.67
CA LEU A 290 14.61 18.43 -11.13
C LEU A 290 15.63 17.89 -12.15
N ASN A 291 15.16 17.24 -13.21
CA ASN A 291 16.02 16.78 -14.30
C ASN A 291 16.34 17.88 -15.31
N VAL A 292 15.48 18.89 -15.43
CA VAL A 292 15.71 20.08 -16.28
C VAL A 292 16.46 21.14 -15.47
N ILE A 293 17.68 21.49 -15.89
CA ILE A 293 18.46 22.56 -15.26
C ILE A 293 17.80 23.91 -15.59
N SER A 294 16.94 24.40 -14.70
CA SER A 294 16.37 25.75 -14.79
C SER A 294 17.32 26.76 -14.14
N THR A 295 17.57 27.88 -14.81
CA THR A 295 18.46 28.97 -14.36
C THR A 295 17.76 30.02 -13.48
N LYS A 296 16.52 29.76 -13.03
CA LYS A 296 15.74 30.67 -12.19
C LYS A 296 15.45 30.03 -10.83
N ASP A 297 16.39 30.16 -9.89
CA ASP A 297 16.15 29.78 -8.49
C ASP A 297 15.65 31.00 -7.70
N LYS A 298 14.35 31.01 -7.40
CA LYS A 298 13.85 31.48 -6.10
C LYS A 298 13.37 30.24 -5.38
N GLU A 299 14.19 29.73 -4.46
CA GLU A 299 13.80 28.65 -3.55
C GLU A 299 12.74 29.22 -2.58
N SER A 300 11.48 28.81 -2.75
CA SER A 300 10.44 29.03 -1.75
C SER A 300 10.34 27.81 -0.85
N GLU A 301 10.30 28.08 0.46
CA GLU A 301 10.08 27.15 1.56
C GLU A 301 8.73 26.40 1.40
N GLU A 302 8.72 25.28 0.68
CA GLU A 302 7.51 24.46 0.46
C GLU A 302 7.35 23.31 1.49
N SER A 303 8.31 23.09 2.39
CA SER A 303 8.32 21.88 3.23
C SER A 303 7.37 21.91 4.45
N GLU A 304 6.92 23.09 4.90
CA GLU A 304 6.05 23.20 6.09
C GLU A 304 4.56 23.18 5.73
N THR A 305 4.16 23.77 4.60
CA THR A 305 2.76 23.82 4.14
C THR A 305 2.20 22.47 3.69
N GLU A 306 3.04 21.55 3.19
CA GLU A 306 2.57 20.23 2.77
C GLU A 306 2.12 19.34 3.94
N LYS A 307 2.78 19.41 5.10
CA LYS A 307 2.48 18.55 6.27
C LYS A 307 1.13 18.87 6.90
N GLU A 308 0.77 20.16 6.98
CA GLU A 308 -0.52 20.61 7.50
C GLU A 308 -1.67 20.19 6.59
N SER A 309 -1.48 20.23 5.26
CA SER A 309 -2.51 19.85 4.28
C SER A 309 -2.87 18.35 4.29
N ILE A 310 -1.92 17.45 4.61
CA ILE A 310 -2.13 16.00 4.61
C ILE A 310 -2.97 15.58 5.82
N GLN A 311 -2.73 16.21 6.97
CA GLN A 311 -3.43 15.90 8.22
C GLN A 311 -4.90 16.34 8.16
N GLU A 312 -5.17 17.47 7.50
CA GLU A 312 -6.53 17.95 7.22
C GLU A 312 -7.28 17.04 6.24
N LYS A 313 -6.62 16.57 5.16
CA LYS A 313 -7.24 15.62 4.19
C LYS A 313 -7.58 14.26 4.82
N TYR A 314 -6.71 13.74 5.69
CA TYR A 314 -6.97 12.50 6.43
C TYR A 314 -8.18 12.65 7.36
N ALA A 315 -8.21 13.74 8.12
CA ALA A 315 -9.29 14.04 9.06
C ALA A 315 -10.68 14.16 8.41
N VAL A 316 -10.73 14.61 7.16
CA VAL A 316 -11.99 14.77 6.40
C VAL A 316 -12.46 13.44 5.78
N THR A 317 -11.56 12.48 5.58
CA THR A 317 -11.84 11.24 4.84
C THR A 317 -12.29 10.13 5.79
N GLN A 318 -13.60 9.86 5.83
CA GLN A 318 -14.16 8.94 6.82
C GLN A 318 -13.82 7.47 6.56
N LYS A 319 -13.59 7.10 5.30
CA LYS A 319 -13.20 5.75 4.90
C LYS A 319 -11.86 5.34 5.52
N PHE A 320 -10.90 6.28 5.63
CA PHE A 320 -9.60 6.00 6.25
C PHE A 320 -9.71 5.81 7.76
N GLY A 321 -10.55 6.62 8.44
CA GLY A 321 -10.83 6.44 9.87
C GLY A 321 -11.49 5.09 10.19
N LEU A 322 -12.38 4.62 9.31
CA LEU A 322 -12.97 3.28 9.44
C LEU A 322 -11.93 2.17 9.27
N CYS A 323 -11.02 2.28 8.29
CA CYS A 323 -9.89 1.35 8.14
C CYS A 323 -9.03 1.31 9.41
N GLU A 324 -8.70 2.46 9.98
CA GLU A 324 -7.91 2.54 11.23
C GLU A 324 -8.58 1.76 12.38
N ALA A 325 -9.88 1.93 12.55
CA ALA A 325 -10.63 1.24 13.59
C ALA A 325 -10.74 -0.27 13.35
N LEU A 326 -11.03 -0.69 12.11
CA LEU A 326 -11.09 -2.11 11.73
C LEU A 326 -9.77 -2.83 12.04
N LEU A 327 -8.63 -2.18 11.79
CA LEU A 327 -7.31 -2.73 12.07
C LEU A 327 -7.00 -2.80 13.58
N LYS A 328 -7.40 -1.79 14.36
CA LYS A 328 -7.26 -1.80 15.83
C LYS A 328 -8.05 -2.94 16.48
N ILE A 329 -9.21 -3.27 15.94
CA ILE A 329 -10.06 -4.36 16.41
C ILE A 329 -9.59 -5.73 15.89
N GLY A 330 -8.87 -5.73 14.76
CA GLY A 330 -8.32 -6.91 14.10
C GLY A 330 -9.25 -7.57 13.08
N ALA A 331 -10.21 -6.83 12.52
CA ALA A 331 -11.12 -7.31 11.47
C ALA A 331 -10.47 -7.16 10.07
N TRP A 332 -9.46 -7.99 9.79
CA TRP A 332 -8.66 -7.89 8.57
C TRP A 332 -9.45 -8.15 7.28
N SER A 333 -10.30 -9.17 7.24
CA SER A 333 -11.06 -9.54 6.03
C SER A 333 -11.96 -8.41 5.53
N VAL A 334 -12.63 -7.71 6.45
CA VAL A 334 -13.48 -6.55 6.14
C VAL A 334 -12.62 -5.36 5.68
N CYS A 335 -11.49 -5.11 6.34
CA CYS A 335 -10.56 -4.06 5.92
C CYS A 335 -9.99 -4.34 4.52
N GLN A 336 -9.63 -5.58 4.21
CA GLN A 336 -9.15 -5.97 2.88
C GLN A 336 -10.23 -5.76 1.81
N ALA A 337 -11.50 -6.10 2.10
CA ALA A 337 -12.61 -5.82 1.19
C ALA A 337 -12.79 -4.32 0.95
N LEU A 338 -12.67 -3.50 2.00
CA LEU A 338 -12.73 -2.04 1.89
C LEU A 338 -11.58 -1.47 1.07
N CYS A 339 -10.36 -1.99 1.25
CA CYS A 339 -9.18 -1.58 0.49
C CYS A 339 -9.29 -1.94 -1.00
N ARG A 340 -9.96 -3.03 -1.38
CA ARG A 340 -10.15 -3.42 -2.79
C ARG A 340 -11.02 -2.43 -3.58
N ASN A 341 -11.90 -1.70 -2.90
CA ASN A 341 -12.78 -0.72 -3.53
C ASN A 341 -12.10 0.66 -3.73
N LEU A 342 -10.90 0.85 -3.17
CA LEU A 342 -10.15 2.11 -3.22
C LEU A 342 -8.90 1.95 -4.10
N PRO A 343 -8.32 3.07 -4.60
CA PRO A 343 -7.06 3.01 -5.35
C PRO A 343 -5.97 2.28 -4.56
N GLU A 344 -5.18 1.48 -5.26
CA GLU A 344 -4.10 0.70 -4.66
C GLU A 344 -3.15 1.60 -3.85
N HIS A 345 -2.76 1.13 -2.67
CA HIS A 345 -1.84 1.79 -1.72
C HIS A 345 -2.28 3.11 -1.08
N CYS A 346 -3.32 3.78 -1.60
CA CYS A 346 -3.81 5.07 -1.09
C CYS A 346 -4.13 5.05 0.42
N VAL A 347 -4.80 3.99 0.88
CA VAL A 347 -5.19 3.80 2.29
C VAL A 347 -3.97 3.62 3.20
N MET A 348 -2.97 2.86 2.75
CA MET A 348 -1.82 2.48 3.57
C MET A 348 -0.74 3.57 3.59
N GLU A 349 -0.74 4.52 2.66
CA GLU A 349 0.15 5.69 2.74
C GLU A 349 -0.18 6.65 3.90
N GLN A 350 -1.34 6.49 4.53
CA GLN A 350 -1.75 7.30 5.68
C GLN A 350 -1.08 6.78 6.97
N PRO A 351 -0.31 7.63 7.69
CA PRO A 351 0.45 7.21 8.87
C PRO A 351 -0.35 6.49 9.98
N PRO A 352 -1.56 6.95 10.40
CA PRO A 352 -2.30 6.29 11.47
C PRO A 352 -2.83 4.91 11.09
N VAL A 353 -3.26 4.72 9.84
CA VAL A 353 -3.73 3.41 9.33
C VAL A 353 -2.57 2.43 9.25
N ALA A 354 -1.42 2.86 8.72
CA ALA A 354 -0.22 2.04 8.64
C ALA A 354 0.26 1.59 10.03
N LYS A 355 0.30 2.50 11.02
CA LYS A 355 0.65 2.15 12.41
C LYS A 355 -0.34 1.18 13.04
N ALA A 356 -1.63 1.30 12.76
CA ALA A 356 -2.64 0.35 13.23
C ALA A 356 -2.39 -1.05 12.66
N MET A 357 -2.07 -1.15 11.36
CA MET A 357 -1.65 -2.40 10.72
C MET A 357 -0.38 -2.98 11.35
N CYS A 358 0.64 -2.15 11.58
CA CYS A 358 1.89 -2.57 12.19
C CYS A 358 1.69 -3.13 13.61
N ASN A 359 0.81 -2.52 14.40
CA ASN A 359 0.46 -3.01 15.74
C ASN A 359 -0.25 -4.37 15.69
N LEU A 360 -1.17 -4.56 14.73
CA LEU A 360 -1.83 -5.84 14.48
C LEU A 360 -0.78 -6.90 14.12
N LEU A 361 0.09 -6.61 13.14
CA LEU A 361 1.17 -7.50 12.72
C LEU A 361 2.12 -7.84 13.87
N HIS A 362 2.47 -6.87 14.72
CA HIS A 362 3.27 -7.10 15.91
C HIS A 362 2.66 -8.15 16.84
N SER A 363 1.33 -8.12 17.03
CA SER A 363 0.64 -9.11 17.86
C SER A 363 0.61 -10.51 17.22
N LEU A 364 0.50 -10.59 15.89
CA LEU A 364 0.43 -11.86 15.15
C LEU A 364 1.77 -12.58 15.08
N ILE A 365 2.87 -11.84 14.89
CA ILE A 365 4.22 -12.43 14.74
C ILE A 365 4.93 -12.68 16.07
N GLU A 366 4.44 -12.13 17.18
CA GLU A 366 5.13 -12.21 18.47
C GLU A 366 5.44 -13.65 18.91
N PRO A 367 4.52 -14.64 18.84
CA PRO A 367 4.85 -16.02 19.21
C PRO A 367 5.99 -16.59 18.38
N LEU A 368 5.90 -16.52 17.05
CA LEU A 368 6.95 -17.00 16.14
C LEU A 368 8.30 -16.30 16.39
N TYR A 369 8.29 -14.97 16.51
CA TYR A 369 9.51 -14.20 16.76
C TYR A 369 10.10 -14.48 18.15
N SER A 370 9.27 -14.76 19.15
CA SER A 370 9.72 -15.14 20.49
C SER A 370 10.35 -16.53 20.55
N ALA A 371 9.89 -17.47 19.73
CA ALA A 371 10.47 -18.82 19.68
C ALA A 371 11.82 -18.84 18.94
N ASN A 372 11.95 -18.10 17.84
CA ASN A 372 13.04 -18.29 16.89
C ASN A 372 14.10 -17.17 16.89
N CYS A 373 13.75 -15.94 17.25
CA CYS A 373 14.60 -14.76 17.08
C CYS A 373 15.08 -14.13 18.41
N CYS A 374 14.97 -14.86 19.53
CA CYS A 374 15.41 -14.39 20.84
C CYS A 374 16.94 -14.36 20.96
N ILE A 375 17.49 -13.20 21.34
CA ILE A 375 18.94 -13.00 21.57
C ILE A 375 19.42 -13.83 22.78
N SER A 376 18.60 -13.92 23.83
CA SER A 376 18.81 -14.78 25.01
C SER A 376 17.54 -14.86 25.85
N GLY A 377 17.25 -16.02 26.45
CA GLY A 377 16.09 -16.21 27.34
C GLY A 377 16.12 -15.37 28.63
N LYS A 378 17.23 -14.68 28.92
CA LYS A 378 17.41 -13.82 30.11
C LYS A 378 16.98 -12.37 29.91
N VAL A 379 16.70 -11.94 28.68
CA VAL A 379 16.28 -10.55 28.39
C VAL A 379 14.77 -10.44 28.59
N ARG A 380 14.35 -9.60 29.55
CA ARG A 380 12.93 -9.35 29.82
C ARG A 380 12.30 -8.63 28.63
N ARG A 381 11.28 -9.21 28.03
CA ARG A 381 10.54 -8.64 26.89
C ARG A 381 9.21 -8.04 27.37
N THR A 382 8.83 -6.91 26.79
CA THR A 382 7.46 -6.38 26.85
C THR A 382 6.73 -6.82 25.59
N PRO A 383 5.97 -7.92 25.62
CA PRO A 383 5.20 -8.33 24.45
C PRO A 383 4.16 -7.25 24.12
N PRO A 384 3.86 -7.02 22.83
CA PRO A 384 2.78 -6.13 22.44
C PRO A 384 1.46 -6.62 23.05
N PRO A 385 0.52 -5.71 23.37
CA PRO A 385 -0.78 -6.08 23.92
C PRO A 385 -1.52 -7.03 22.97
N SER A 386 -1.95 -8.18 23.50
CA SER A 386 -2.71 -9.16 22.72
C SER A 386 -4.13 -8.67 22.47
N LEU A 387 -4.59 -8.67 21.22
CA LEU A 387 -5.99 -8.45 20.88
C LEU A 387 -6.80 -9.71 21.23
N LYS A 388 -7.62 -9.64 22.28
CA LYS A 388 -8.41 -10.76 22.81
C LYS A 388 -9.79 -10.91 22.15
N ASN A 389 -9.91 -10.72 20.83
CA ASN A 389 -11.19 -10.89 20.14
C ASN A 389 -11.27 -12.28 19.50
N ARG A 390 -12.42 -12.96 19.59
CA ARG A 390 -12.60 -14.30 18.98
C ARG A 390 -12.45 -14.32 17.46
N PHE A 391 -12.58 -13.16 16.82
CA PHE A 391 -12.56 -12.97 15.37
C PHE A 391 -11.25 -12.35 14.87
N THR A 392 -10.25 -12.12 15.73
CA THR A 392 -8.91 -11.74 15.27
C THR A 392 -8.21 -12.94 14.62
N PRO A 393 -7.38 -12.74 13.59
CA PRO A 393 -6.53 -13.78 13.05
C PRO A 393 -5.70 -14.41 14.16
N LYS A 394 -5.55 -15.74 14.12
CA LYS A 394 -4.81 -16.46 15.17
C LYS A 394 -3.33 -16.07 15.10
N PRO A 395 -2.66 -15.87 16.25
CA PRO A 395 -1.22 -15.65 16.28
C PRO A 395 -0.47 -16.81 15.62
N VAL A 396 0.55 -16.48 14.83
CA VAL A 396 1.28 -17.42 13.98
C VAL A 396 2.30 -18.21 14.79
N SER A 397 2.25 -19.55 14.72
CA SER A 397 3.17 -20.43 15.45
C SER A 397 4.19 -21.13 14.55
N VAL A 398 3.83 -21.41 13.30
CA VAL A 398 4.69 -22.04 12.29
C VAL A 398 4.98 -21.04 11.17
N PHE A 399 6.16 -21.11 10.55
CA PHE A 399 6.51 -20.22 9.44
C PHE A 399 5.51 -20.29 8.28
N LEU A 400 5.04 -21.48 7.90
CA LEU A 400 4.09 -21.64 6.79
C LEU A 400 2.75 -20.95 7.03
N ASP A 401 2.32 -20.85 8.29
CA ASP A 401 1.09 -20.14 8.69
C ASP A 401 1.20 -18.62 8.41
N MET A 402 2.41 -18.06 8.20
CA MET A 402 2.56 -16.66 7.78
C MET A 402 1.90 -16.40 6.41
N ARG A 403 1.81 -17.41 5.55
CA ARG A 403 1.30 -17.28 4.17
C ARG A 403 -0.18 -16.91 4.12
N THR A 404 -0.98 -17.30 5.12
CA THR A 404 -2.44 -17.07 5.10
C THR A 404 -2.81 -15.62 5.41
N ASP A 405 -2.24 -15.05 6.47
CA ASP A 405 -2.68 -13.77 7.02
C ASP A 405 -1.57 -12.71 6.99
N VAL A 406 -0.36 -13.06 7.45
CA VAL A 406 0.73 -12.08 7.65
C VAL A 406 1.31 -11.60 6.32
N ILE A 407 1.58 -12.48 5.37
CA ILE A 407 2.17 -12.10 4.08
C ILE A 407 1.20 -11.23 3.26
N PRO A 408 -0.10 -11.55 3.12
CA PRO A 408 -1.06 -10.65 2.48
C PRO A 408 -1.19 -9.29 3.17
N MET A 409 -1.16 -9.25 4.51
CA MET A 409 -1.17 -7.97 5.25
C MET A 409 0.09 -7.14 4.93
N LEU A 410 1.27 -7.77 4.88
CA LEU A 410 2.52 -7.10 4.53
C LEU A 410 2.52 -6.58 3.09
N ILE A 411 2.05 -7.38 2.14
CA ILE A 411 1.92 -6.95 0.74
C ILE A 411 0.96 -5.77 0.63
N SER A 412 -0.16 -5.79 1.35
CA SER A 412 -1.11 -4.66 1.35
C SER A 412 -0.49 -3.38 1.93
N LEU A 413 0.32 -3.51 2.99
CA LEU A 413 1.01 -2.40 3.63
C LEU A 413 2.07 -1.78 2.70
N GLY A 414 2.75 -2.62 1.91
CA GLY A 414 3.73 -2.20 0.93
C GLY A 414 4.85 -1.35 1.55
N PRO A 415 5.22 -0.21 0.95
CA PRO A 415 6.32 0.62 1.44
C PRO A 415 6.05 1.30 2.79
N SER A 416 4.80 1.36 3.25
CA SER A 416 4.43 2.05 4.49
C SER A 416 4.96 1.38 5.77
N LEU A 417 5.61 0.23 5.65
CA LEU A 417 6.33 -0.41 6.77
C LEU A 417 7.43 0.48 7.37
N HIS A 418 7.90 1.51 6.66
CA HIS A 418 8.89 2.47 7.17
C HIS A 418 8.43 3.25 8.42
N PHE A 419 7.11 3.37 8.66
CA PHE A 419 6.59 4.05 9.85
C PHE A 419 6.94 3.33 11.16
N ASP A 420 7.18 2.01 11.11
CA ASP A 420 7.59 1.21 12.26
C ASP A 420 8.86 0.37 11.96
N PRO A 421 10.05 0.98 12.12
CA PRO A 421 11.35 0.31 11.90
C PRO A 421 11.53 -0.99 12.68
N VAL A 422 10.91 -1.08 13.86
CA VAL A 422 10.97 -2.26 14.73
C VAL A 422 10.31 -3.46 14.07
N LEU A 423 9.16 -3.27 13.43
CA LEU A 423 8.46 -4.34 12.72
C LEU A 423 9.27 -4.81 11.53
N MET A 424 9.79 -3.87 10.72
CA MET A 424 10.68 -4.18 9.60
C MET A 424 11.85 -5.06 10.04
N TYR A 425 12.49 -4.71 11.16
CA TYR A 425 13.59 -5.47 11.71
C TYR A 425 13.19 -6.87 12.20
N LYS A 426 12.01 -7.01 12.84
CA LYS A 426 11.46 -8.32 13.23
C LYS A 426 11.23 -9.22 12.01
N ILE A 427 10.66 -8.67 10.94
CA ILE A 427 10.36 -9.40 9.70
C ILE A 427 11.64 -9.84 8.99
N ILE A 428 12.61 -8.93 8.81
CA ILE A 428 13.90 -9.26 8.17
C ILE A 428 14.59 -10.40 8.92
N ARG A 429 14.57 -10.38 10.27
CA ARG A 429 15.12 -11.46 11.09
C ARG A 429 14.37 -12.78 10.92
N LEU A 430 13.03 -12.75 10.86
CA LEU A 430 12.23 -13.94 10.59
C LEU A 430 12.55 -14.52 9.20
N CYS A 431 12.66 -13.67 8.16
CA CYS A 431 13.07 -14.10 6.83
C CYS A 431 14.46 -14.75 6.85
N LYS A 432 15.42 -14.15 7.57
CA LYS A 432 16.77 -14.71 7.74
C LYS A 432 16.75 -16.08 8.41
N VAL A 433 16.02 -16.24 9.52
CA VAL A 433 15.94 -17.52 10.22
C VAL A 433 15.24 -18.57 9.36
N SER A 434 14.15 -18.19 8.69
CA SER A 434 13.43 -19.05 7.74
C SER A 434 14.35 -19.58 6.64
N LEU A 435 15.13 -18.71 5.99
CA LEU A 435 16.10 -19.12 4.97
C LEU A 435 17.21 -20.01 5.52
N ASN A 436 17.76 -19.68 6.70
CA ASN A 436 18.80 -20.49 7.33
C ASN A 436 18.30 -21.89 7.72
N GLN A 437 16.99 -22.05 8.01
CA GLN A 437 16.38 -23.35 8.27
C GLN A 437 16.16 -24.17 6.99
N MET A 438 16.00 -23.51 5.84
CA MET A 438 15.78 -24.14 4.52
C MET A 438 17.09 -24.59 3.84
N GLY A 439 18.21 -23.97 4.21
CA GLY A 439 19.55 -24.41 3.86
C GLY A 439 20.57 -23.43 4.46
N GLY A 440 21.56 -23.94 5.19
CA GLY A 440 22.64 -23.12 5.74
C GLY A 440 23.38 -22.34 4.63
N ASP A 441 24.08 -21.26 5.02
CA ASP A 441 24.83 -20.30 4.18
C ASP A 441 24.95 -20.72 2.70
N GLY A 442 24.01 -20.26 1.85
CA GLY A 442 24.09 -20.37 0.39
C GLY A 442 23.08 -21.32 -0.28
N VAL A 443 21.78 -21.05 -0.14
CA VAL A 443 20.73 -21.69 -0.96
C VAL A 443 20.82 -21.15 -2.39
N LYS A 444 21.84 -21.58 -3.15
CA LYS A 444 22.05 -21.19 -4.55
C LYS A 444 21.00 -21.80 -5.50
N GLN A 445 20.22 -22.77 -5.02
CA GLN A 445 19.14 -23.45 -5.77
C GLN A 445 17.84 -23.42 -4.97
N PRO A 446 16.67 -23.28 -5.63
CA PRO A 446 15.39 -23.28 -4.94
C PRO A 446 15.20 -24.62 -4.20
N PRO A 447 14.76 -24.61 -2.93
CA PRO A 447 14.48 -25.85 -2.20
C PRO A 447 13.29 -26.59 -2.81
N ASP A 448 13.39 -27.92 -2.95
CA ASP A 448 12.32 -28.78 -3.50
C ASP A 448 11.10 -28.91 -2.56
N THR A 449 11.22 -28.48 -1.30
CA THR A 449 10.15 -28.53 -0.29
C THR A 449 9.30 -27.25 -0.29
N ASP A 450 7.99 -27.37 -0.06
CA ASP A 450 7.08 -26.21 0.12
C ASP A 450 7.60 -25.31 1.25
N SER A 451 8.06 -24.13 0.86
CA SER A 451 8.82 -23.22 1.70
C SER A 451 8.49 -21.78 1.36
N LEU A 452 8.83 -20.85 2.26
CA LEU A 452 8.62 -19.41 2.06
C LEU A 452 9.66 -18.77 1.13
N TYR A 453 10.47 -19.55 0.39
CA TYR A 453 11.56 -19.02 -0.44
C TYR A 453 11.07 -17.97 -1.45
N HIS A 454 10.04 -18.30 -2.23
CA HIS A 454 9.45 -17.35 -3.19
C HIS A 454 8.68 -16.21 -2.51
N ASP A 455 7.99 -16.50 -1.41
CA ASP A 455 7.27 -15.49 -0.65
C ASP A 455 8.21 -14.41 -0.09
N ILE A 456 9.41 -14.79 0.37
CA ILE A 456 10.42 -13.85 0.85
C ILE A 456 10.94 -12.97 -0.29
N ILE A 457 11.10 -13.49 -1.50
CA ILE A 457 11.46 -12.67 -2.67
C ILE A 457 10.38 -11.62 -2.93
N VAL A 458 9.10 -11.99 -2.87
CA VAL A 458 7.97 -11.05 -3.03
C VAL A 458 7.96 -10.00 -1.91
N LEU A 459 8.23 -10.39 -0.66
CA LEU A 459 8.35 -9.44 0.45
C LEU A 459 9.53 -8.48 0.30
N LEU A 460 10.65 -8.96 -0.25
CA LEU A 460 11.81 -8.10 -0.54
C LEU A 460 11.46 -7.05 -1.61
N ASP A 461 10.79 -7.48 -2.68
CA ASP A 461 10.43 -6.66 -3.84
C ASP A 461 9.39 -5.58 -3.50
N LEU A 462 8.25 -5.98 -2.90
CA LEU A 462 7.09 -5.09 -2.71
C LEU A 462 7.10 -4.31 -1.39
N VAL A 463 7.81 -4.81 -0.37
CA VAL A 463 7.72 -4.26 1.00
C VAL A 463 9.07 -3.73 1.47
N ILE A 464 10.07 -4.60 1.62
CA ILE A 464 11.30 -4.27 2.36
C ILE A 464 12.17 -3.25 1.60
N LEU A 465 12.45 -3.47 0.30
CA LEU A 465 13.28 -2.56 -0.48
C LEU A 465 12.60 -1.20 -0.69
N PRO A 466 11.31 -1.11 -1.08
CA PRO A 466 10.60 0.16 -1.14
C PRO A 466 10.56 0.91 0.20
N SER A 467 10.31 0.20 1.32
CA SER A 467 10.35 0.81 2.65
C SER A 467 11.72 1.36 3.01
N LEU A 468 12.81 0.70 2.61
CA LEU A 468 14.17 1.19 2.85
C LEU A 468 14.40 2.57 2.22
N SER A 469 13.83 2.80 1.03
CA SER A 469 13.90 4.11 0.36
C SER A 469 13.13 5.21 1.08
N TYR A 470 12.02 4.87 1.76
CA TYR A 470 11.27 5.81 2.60
C TYR A 470 11.94 6.15 3.93
N MET A 471 12.93 5.37 4.39
CA MET A 471 13.62 5.65 5.65
C MET A 471 14.75 6.65 5.47
N ASP A 472 15.03 7.43 6.51
CA ASP A 472 16.15 8.37 6.51
C ASP A 472 17.40 7.71 7.07
N CYS A 473 18.40 7.49 6.20
CA CYS A 473 19.78 7.18 6.55
C CYS A 473 20.00 6.04 7.57
N ASN A 474 19.36 4.88 7.40
CA ASN A 474 19.49 3.73 8.31
C ASN A 474 20.45 2.64 7.80
N CYS A 475 21.73 2.77 8.14
CA CYS A 475 22.77 1.79 7.80
C CYS A 475 22.49 0.38 8.35
N SER A 476 22.02 0.28 9.60
CA SER A 476 21.80 -1.01 10.27
C SER A 476 20.75 -1.88 9.59
N ILE A 477 19.68 -1.26 9.08
CA ILE A 477 18.61 -1.97 8.38
C ILE A 477 19.11 -2.45 7.02
N ALA A 478 19.83 -1.60 6.28
CA ALA A 478 20.42 -1.99 4.99
C ALA A 478 21.36 -3.20 5.12
N GLU A 479 22.16 -3.29 6.19
CA GLU A 479 23.01 -4.46 6.45
C GLU A 479 22.23 -5.72 6.84
N GLU A 480 21.12 -5.62 7.57
CA GLU A 480 20.28 -6.80 7.81
C GLU A 480 19.55 -7.26 6.55
N VAL A 481 19.11 -6.32 5.70
CA VAL A 481 18.55 -6.66 4.39
C VAL A 481 19.59 -7.40 3.55
N TRP A 482 20.85 -6.93 3.54
CA TRP A 482 21.95 -7.64 2.89
C TRP A 482 22.12 -9.08 3.42
N ASN A 483 22.05 -9.28 4.74
CA ASN A 483 22.16 -10.61 5.34
C ASN A 483 21.08 -11.60 4.90
N VAL A 484 19.95 -11.12 4.37
CA VAL A 484 18.90 -11.95 3.75
C VAL A 484 19.17 -12.10 2.26
N ILE A 485 19.45 -11.00 1.57
CA ILE A 485 19.61 -10.97 0.11
C ILE A 485 20.83 -11.79 -0.35
N LYS A 486 21.95 -11.77 0.39
CA LYS A 486 23.18 -12.50 0.05
C LYS A 486 23.00 -14.02 -0.11
N ASN A 487 21.93 -14.58 0.46
CA ASN A 487 21.63 -16.01 0.38
C ASN A 487 21.05 -16.41 -0.98
N TYR A 488 20.59 -15.43 -1.77
CA TYR A 488 20.04 -15.63 -3.10
C TYR A 488 21.13 -15.51 -4.18
N PRO A 489 21.01 -16.26 -5.30
CA PRO A 489 21.92 -16.15 -6.42
C PRO A 489 21.85 -14.74 -7.07
N TYR A 490 22.95 -14.27 -7.64
CA TYR A 490 23.08 -12.90 -8.15
C TYR A 490 22.03 -12.54 -9.21
N GLN A 491 21.54 -13.50 -9.99
CA GLN A 491 20.51 -13.26 -11.00
C GLN A 491 19.22 -12.72 -10.36
N ILE A 492 18.77 -13.35 -9.27
CA ILE A 492 17.56 -12.92 -8.54
C ILE A 492 17.81 -11.56 -7.90
N ARG A 493 18.98 -11.35 -7.29
CA ARG A 493 19.35 -10.07 -6.67
C ARG A 493 19.34 -8.92 -7.66
N TYR A 494 19.92 -9.12 -8.85
CA TYR A 494 19.97 -8.09 -9.89
C TYR A 494 18.57 -7.79 -10.47
N CYS A 495 17.70 -8.80 -10.58
CA CYS A 495 16.30 -8.57 -10.93
C CYS A 495 15.58 -7.70 -9.88
N LEU A 496 15.77 -7.98 -8.59
CA LEU A 496 15.22 -7.17 -7.49
C LEU A 496 15.74 -5.73 -7.54
N TYR A 497 17.05 -5.54 -7.74
CA TYR A 497 17.62 -4.19 -7.84
C TYR A 497 17.10 -3.42 -9.05
N SER A 498 16.85 -4.11 -10.18
CA SER A 498 16.26 -3.51 -11.37
C SER A 498 14.86 -2.98 -11.11
N ARG A 499 14.01 -3.78 -10.48
CA ARG A 499 12.64 -3.37 -10.11
C ARG A 499 12.66 -2.23 -9.11
N TRP A 500 13.49 -2.36 -8.07
CA TRP A 500 13.62 -1.34 -7.04
C TRP A 500 14.09 0.00 -7.60
N LYS A 501 15.04 0.02 -8.55
CA LYS A 501 15.53 1.26 -9.18
C LYS A 501 14.50 1.85 -10.16
N ASN A 502 13.93 1.03 -11.04
CA ASN A 502 13.23 1.52 -12.24
C ASN A 502 11.70 1.47 -12.14
N GLU A 503 11.12 0.51 -11.43
CA GLU A 503 9.66 0.28 -11.38
C GLU A 503 9.04 0.87 -10.11
N THR A 504 9.53 0.48 -8.93
CA THR A 504 8.91 0.83 -7.64
C THR A 504 8.73 2.34 -7.38
N PRO A 505 9.63 3.26 -7.81
CA PRO A 505 9.41 4.69 -7.59
C PRO A 505 8.22 5.24 -8.37
N ASN A 506 7.82 4.60 -9.46
CA ASN A 506 6.73 5.07 -10.32
C ASN A 506 5.34 4.68 -9.80
N GLU A 507 5.27 3.76 -8.84
CA GLU A 507 4.04 3.25 -8.22
C GLU A 507 3.55 4.14 -7.07
N HIS A 508 4.46 4.87 -6.41
CA HIS A 508 4.16 5.67 -5.21
C HIS A 508 4.56 7.14 -5.37
N ALA A 509 3.64 8.07 -5.13
CA ALA A 509 3.86 9.51 -5.35
C ALA A 509 4.91 10.06 -4.37
N LYS A 510 4.79 9.68 -3.08
CA LYS A 510 5.71 10.11 -2.03
C LYS A 510 7.12 9.54 -2.23
N LEU A 511 7.22 8.29 -2.70
CA LEU A 511 8.51 7.66 -3.02
C LEU A 511 9.19 8.39 -4.17
N LEU A 512 8.43 8.74 -5.21
CA LEU A 512 8.93 9.48 -6.36
C LEU A 512 9.48 10.85 -5.94
N ARG A 513 8.74 11.59 -5.10
CA ARG A 513 9.21 12.87 -4.54
C ARG A 513 10.49 12.70 -3.73
N LYS A 514 10.54 11.70 -2.85
CA LYS A 514 11.72 11.40 -2.03
C LYS A 514 12.94 11.05 -2.88
N ASN A 515 12.76 10.30 -3.96
CA ASN A 515 13.83 10.01 -4.91
C ASN A 515 14.30 11.27 -5.66
N GLY A 516 13.38 12.17 -6.01
CA GLY A 516 13.72 13.50 -6.53
C GLY A 516 14.57 14.32 -5.56
N GLU A 517 14.18 14.38 -4.29
CA GLU A 517 14.93 15.08 -3.24
C GLU A 517 16.33 14.45 -3.03
N ALA A 518 16.41 13.12 -2.99
CA ALA A 518 17.68 12.40 -2.93
C ALA A 518 18.58 12.79 -4.11
N LEU A 519 18.03 12.84 -5.34
CA LEU A 519 18.76 13.26 -6.53
C LEU A 519 19.25 14.72 -6.44
N LYS A 520 18.44 15.65 -5.93
CA LYS A 520 18.85 17.05 -5.68
C LYS A 520 20.06 17.09 -4.73
N ASN A 521 19.99 16.33 -3.64
CA ASN A 521 21.07 16.23 -2.66
C ASN A 521 22.34 15.60 -3.26
N ILE A 522 22.21 14.53 -4.05
CA ILE A 522 23.32 13.87 -4.74
C ILE A 522 24.01 14.83 -5.72
N LYS A 523 23.24 15.58 -6.53
CA LYS A 523 23.79 16.59 -7.46
C LYS A 523 24.61 17.64 -6.71
N ASN A 524 24.10 18.12 -5.58
CA ASN A 524 24.80 19.11 -4.75
C ASN A 524 26.10 18.59 -4.13
N ILE A 525 26.12 17.32 -3.72
CA ILE A 525 27.32 16.68 -3.15
C ILE A 525 28.37 16.43 -4.23
N MET A 526 27.95 15.91 -5.38
CA MET A 526 28.84 15.56 -6.48
C MET A 526 29.58 16.78 -7.06
N LYS A 527 28.94 17.96 -7.07
CA LYS A 527 29.60 19.23 -7.45
C LYS A 527 30.76 19.63 -6.52
N ARG A 528 30.82 19.08 -5.31
CA ARG A 528 31.83 19.44 -4.30
C ARG A 528 32.93 18.39 -4.15
N VAL A 529 32.87 17.26 -4.83
CA VAL A 529 33.86 16.16 -4.66
C VAL A 529 35.24 16.62 -5.13
N SER A 530 36.22 16.61 -4.22
CA SER A 530 37.62 16.91 -4.51
C SER A 530 38.55 15.96 -3.73
N LYS A 531 39.86 15.99 -4.04
CA LYS A 531 40.85 15.18 -3.32
C LYS A 531 41.00 15.58 -1.83
N GLU A 532 40.64 16.80 -1.47
CA GLU A 532 40.82 17.33 -0.12
C GLU A 532 39.66 16.99 0.83
N ASN A 533 38.45 16.80 0.30
CA ASN A 533 37.23 16.65 1.10
C ASN A 533 36.59 15.25 1.02
N ILE A 534 37.37 14.24 0.64
CA ILE A 534 36.93 12.85 0.48
C ILE A 534 36.20 12.30 1.71
N LYS A 535 36.73 12.50 2.92
CA LYS A 535 36.13 11.94 4.15
C LYS A 535 34.74 12.52 4.47
N PRO A 536 34.55 13.85 4.56
CA PRO A 536 33.22 14.42 4.84
C PRO A 536 32.22 14.11 3.72
N VAL A 537 32.64 14.22 2.45
CA VAL A 537 31.82 13.86 1.29
C VAL A 537 31.44 12.38 1.32
N GLY A 538 32.40 11.49 1.58
CA GLY A 538 32.16 10.05 1.63
C GLY A 538 31.19 9.64 2.74
N ARG A 539 31.19 10.31 3.90
CA ARG A 539 30.18 10.07 4.94
C ARG A 539 28.78 10.49 4.50
N LEU A 540 28.69 11.60 3.77
CA LEU A 540 27.41 12.11 3.28
C LEU A 540 26.85 11.25 2.14
N ILE A 541 27.72 10.82 1.22
CA ILE A 541 27.40 9.80 0.20
C ILE A 541 26.93 8.52 0.87
N GLY A 542 27.67 8.03 1.88
CA GLY A 542 27.31 6.84 2.66
C GLY A 542 25.88 6.93 3.21
N LYS A 543 25.55 8.04 3.89
CA LYS A 543 24.21 8.29 4.43
C LYS A 543 23.10 8.21 3.38
N LEU A 544 23.31 8.80 2.21
CA LEU A 544 22.33 8.79 1.11
C LEU A 544 22.22 7.41 0.45
N THR A 545 23.34 6.69 0.26
CA THR A 545 23.35 5.36 -0.35
C THR A 545 22.56 4.31 0.43
N HIS A 546 22.31 4.49 1.73
CA HIS A 546 21.56 3.52 2.51
C HIS A 546 20.07 3.46 2.14
N ALA A 547 19.49 4.57 1.70
CA ALA A 547 18.07 4.66 1.36
C ALA A 547 17.81 4.37 -0.14
N SER A 548 18.57 4.99 -1.03
CA SER A 548 18.38 4.88 -2.49
C SER A 548 19.72 4.78 -3.23
N PRO A 549 20.44 3.64 -3.13
CA PRO A 549 21.74 3.44 -3.77
C PRO A 549 21.66 3.51 -5.30
N GLY A 550 20.58 3.00 -5.92
CA GLY A 550 20.43 2.98 -7.38
C GLY A 550 20.45 4.36 -8.01
N VAL A 551 19.71 5.33 -7.44
CA VAL A 551 19.66 6.72 -7.93
C VAL A 551 21.03 7.41 -7.80
N LEU A 552 21.76 7.12 -6.72
CA LEU A 552 23.09 7.65 -6.50
C LEU A 552 24.09 7.14 -7.54
N PHE A 553 24.15 5.82 -7.74
CA PHE A 553 25.11 5.26 -8.68
C PHE A 553 24.79 5.62 -10.12
N ASP A 554 23.53 5.72 -10.51
CA ASP A 554 23.14 6.17 -11.85
C ASP A 554 23.76 7.55 -12.17
N TYR A 555 23.59 8.52 -11.26
CA TYR A 555 24.18 9.85 -11.43
C TYR A 555 25.71 9.84 -11.35
N VAL A 556 26.29 9.12 -10.37
CA VAL A 556 27.75 9.04 -10.19
C VAL A 556 28.44 8.43 -11.41
N LEU A 557 27.90 7.35 -11.98
CA LEU A 557 28.45 6.69 -13.16
C LEU A 557 28.39 7.60 -14.39
N ILE A 558 27.31 8.37 -14.56
CA ILE A 558 27.23 9.40 -15.62
C ILE A 558 28.35 10.44 -15.46
N GLN A 559 28.61 10.91 -14.24
CA GLN A 559 29.69 11.88 -13.99
C GLN A 559 31.08 11.29 -14.28
N ILE A 560 31.33 10.03 -13.90
CA ILE A 560 32.60 9.33 -14.16
C ILE A 560 32.84 9.11 -15.65
N GLN A 561 31.78 8.81 -16.41
CA GLN A 561 31.87 8.66 -17.86
C GLN A 561 32.33 9.93 -18.56
N MET A 562 31.98 11.10 -18.01
CA MET A 562 32.36 12.40 -18.57
C MET A 562 33.71 12.90 -18.06
N TYR A 563 34.10 12.56 -16.82
CA TYR A 563 35.28 13.12 -16.15
C TYR A 563 36.20 12.06 -15.54
N GLU A 564 37.29 11.71 -16.22
CA GLU A 564 38.26 10.70 -15.76
C GLU A 564 38.99 11.11 -14.46
N ASN A 565 39.31 12.39 -14.29
CA ASN A 565 40.00 12.92 -13.11
C ASN A 565 39.21 12.72 -11.80
N LEU A 566 37.89 12.48 -11.90
CA LEU A 566 37.00 12.28 -10.77
C LEU A 566 37.02 10.85 -10.23
N ILE A 567 37.57 9.88 -10.99
CA ILE A 567 37.60 8.46 -10.63
C ILE A 567 38.25 8.24 -9.24
N GLY A 568 39.45 8.76 -9.02
CA GLY A 568 40.17 8.60 -7.75
C GLY A 568 39.39 9.13 -6.54
N PRO A 569 39.01 10.43 -6.52
CA PRO A 569 38.22 11.01 -5.43
C PRO A 569 36.90 10.29 -5.16
N VAL A 570 36.19 9.83 -6.21
CA VAL A 570 34.94 9.10 -6.03
C VAL A 570 35.19 7.73 -5.42
N VAL A 571 36.13 6.95 -5.96
CA VAL A 571 36.48 5.63 -5.40
C VAL A 571 36.83 5.75 -3.91
N ASP A 572 37.62 6.74 -3.50
CA ASP A 572 37.95 6.92 -2.08
C ASP A 572 36.76 7.41 -1.24
N SER A 573 35.82 8.15 -1.83
CA SER A 573 34.60 8.60 -1.16
C SER A 573 33.62 7.45 -0.90
N LEU A 574 33.70 6.35 -1.69
CA LEU A 574 32.85 5.17 -1.53
C LEU A 574 33.21 4.29 -0.30
N LYS A 575 34.15 4.70 0.54
CA LYS A 575 34.64 3.89 1.67
C LYS A 575 33.57 3.55 2.72
N PHE A 576 32.57 4.42 2.90
CA PHE A 576 31.57 4.31 3.95
C PHE A 576 30.25 3.67 3.48
N LEU A 577 30.28 2.94 2.37
CA LEU A 577 29.12 2.22 1.85
C LEU A 577 28.84 0.93 2.63
N THR A 578 27.58 0.51 2.63
CA THR A 578 27.14 -0.81 3.12
C THR A 578 27.41 -1.90 2.10
N ASN A 579 27.44 -3.16 2.55
CA ASN A 579 27.57 -4.32 1.67
C ASN A 579 26.44 -4.39 0.62
N LEU A 580 25.21 -4.03 1.01
CA LEU A 580 24.08 -3.88 0.08
C LEU A 580 24.40 -2.86 -1.02
N SER A 581 24.92 -1.68 -0.65
CA SER A 581 25.27 -0.64 -1.62
C SER A 581 26.40 -1.07 -2.56
N TYR A 582 27.37 -1.86 -2.10
CA TYR A 582 28.41 -2.40 -2.96
C TYR A 582 27.86 -3.37 -4.01
N ASP A 583 26.91 -4.23 -3.65
CA ASP A 583 26.27 -5.15 -4.60
C ASP A 583 25.39 -4.41 -5.61
N VAL A 584 24.64 -3.40 -5.16
CA VAL A 584 23.85 -2.53 -6.05
C VAL A 584 24.76 -1.75 -7.02
N LEU A 585 25.96 -1.33 -6.59
CA LEU A 585 26.95 -0.74 -7.50
C LEU A 585 27.35 -1.73 -8.60
N GLY A 586 27.56 -3.00 -8.26
CA GLY A 586 27.83 -4.07 -9.23
C GLY A 586 26.72 -4.21 -10.28
N TYR A 587 25.46 -4.16 -9.84
CA TYR A 587 24.30 -4.14 -10.74
C TYR A 587 24.27 -2.88 -11.62
N CYS A 588 24.38 -1.69 -11.03
CA CYS A 588 24.34 -0.42 -11.78
C CYS A 588 25.46 -0.32 -12.83
N LEU A 589 26.63 -0.90 -12.57
CA LEU A 589 27.72 -1.00 -13.55
C LEU A 589 27.30 -1.85 -14.76
N VAL A 590 26.74 -3.04 -14.53
CA VAL A 590 26.26 -3.93 -15.60
C VAL A 590 25.11 -3.27 -16.38
N GLU A 591 24.16 -2.66 -15.69
CA GLU A 591 23.05 -1.92 -16.30
C GLU A 591 23.56 -0.78 -17.20
N THR A 592 24.54 -0.02 -16.72
CA THR A 592 25.15 1.09 -17.47
C THR A 592 25.91 0.60 -18.71
N LEU A 593 26.56 -0.57 -18.63
CA LEU A 593 27.24 -1.21 -19.76
C LEU A 593 26.25 -1.79 -20.78
N ALA A 594 25.12 -2.30 -20.30
CA ALA A 594 24.05 -2.84 -21.14
C ALA A 594 23.22 -1.74 -21.82
N ASN A 595 23.03 -0.59 -21.17
CA ASN A 595 22.30 0.58 -21.67
C ASN A 595 23.05 1.24 -22.84
N THR A 596 22.91 0.61 -24.00
CA THR A 596 23.34 1.13 -25.30
C THR A 596 22.23 2.05 -25.82
N SER A 597 22.05 3.21 -25.18
CA SER A 597 21.23 4.27 -25.77
C SER A 597 21.79 4.65 -27.14
N VAL A 598 20.93 5.06 -28.07
CA VAL A 598 21.27 5.45 -29.46
C VAL A 598 22.44 6.46 -29.54
N ASP A 599 22.68 7.24 -28.48
CA ASP A 599 23.76 8.25 -28.40
C ASP A 599 25.11 7.73 -27.83
N LYS A 600 25.19 6.46 -27.40
CA LYS A 600 26.42 5.87 -26.80
C LYS A 600 27.00 4.80 -27.71
N ASP A 601 27.54 5.22 -28.84
CA ASP A 601 28.36 4.32 -29.64
C ASP A 601 29.66 3.98 -28.88
N ARG A 602 30.09 2.72 -28.99
CA ARG A 602 31.32 2.21 -28.37
C ARG A 602 32.55 2.70 -29.12
N PHE A 603 32.34 3.13 -30.37
CA PHE A 603 33.30 3.89 -31.15
C PHE A 603 33.04 5.39 -31.04
N LYS A 604 34.10 6.19 -31.14
CA LYS A 604 33.96 7.62 -31.41
C LYS A 604 33.35 7.83 -32.80
N TYR A 605 32.87 9.04 -33.08
CA TYR A 605 32.32 9.43 -34.39
C TYR A 605 33.25 9.14 -35.59
N ASP A 606 34.56 9.00 -35.34
CA ASP A 606 35.57 8.59 -36.33
C ASP A 606 35.57 7.09 -36.68
N GLY A 607 34.76 6.25 -36.01
CA GLY A 607 34.62 4.82 -36.26
C GLY A 607 35.86 3.95 -35.97
N THR A 608 36.99 4.55 -35.56
CA THR A 608 38.30 3.87 -35.44
C THR A 608 38.89 3.88 -34.03
N SER A 609 38.38 4.72 -33.13
CA SER A 609 38.87 4.83 -31.75
C SER A 609 37.78 4.49 -30.76
N ILE A 610 38.18 3.84 -29.66
CA ILE A 610 37.29 3.47 -28.56
C ILE A 610 36.80 4.74 -27.86
N SER A 611 35.54 4.76 -27.49
CA SER A 611 34.92 5.87 -26.79
C SER A 611 35.55 6.11 -25.40
N MET A 612 35.81 7.38 -25.07
CA MET A 612 36.43 7.77 -23.80
C MET A 612 35.58 7.33 -22.59
N TRP A 613 34.26 7.38 -22.72
CA TRP A 613 33.36 7.00 -21.62
C TRP A 613 33.57 5.53 -21.19
N LEU A 614 33.83 4.63 -22.15
CA LEU A 614 34.04 3.20 -21.88
C LEU A 614 35.41 2.97 -21.24
N GLN A 615 36.43 3.74 -21.66
CA GLN A 615 37.77 3.71 -21.04
C GLN A 615 37.71 4.20 -19.58
N SER A 616 37.07 5.35 -19.34
CA SER A 616 36.87 5.90 -17.98
C SER A 616 36.09 4.93 -17.10
N LEU A 617 35.03 4.31 -17.63
CA LEU A 617 34.23 3.34 -16.89
C LEU A 617 35.00 2.06 -16.58
N SER A 618 35.82 1.56 -17.52
CA SER A 618 36.66 0.37 -17.32
C SER A 618 37.74 0.62 -16.26
N SER A 619 38.39 1.79 -16.30
CA SER A 619 39.36 2.23 -15.28
C SER A 619 38.73 2.38 -13.89
N PHE A 620 37.51 2.92 -13.82
CA PHE A 620 36.72 2.96 -12.58
C PHE A 620 36.39 1.57 -12.05
N CYS A 621 35.93 0.65 -12.91
CA CYS A 621 35.66 -0.74 -12.52
C CYS A 621 36.90 -1.38 -11.89
N GLY A 622 38.04 -1.36 -12.58
CA GLY A 622 39.29 -1.93 -12.07
C GLY A 622 39.71 -1.32 -10.72
N SER A 623 39.57 0.00 -10.56
CA SER A 623 39.90 0.69 -9.30
C SER A 623 38.94 0.35 -8.16
N ALA A 624 37.64 0.27 -8.44
CA ALA A 624 36.60 -0.05 -7.46
C ALA A 624 36.70 -1.51 -6.97
N PHE A 625 36.82 -2.49 -7.89
CA PHE A 625 36.97 -3.91 -7.53
C PHE A 625 38.28 -4.22 -6.82
N LYS A 626 39.36 -3.50 -7.16
CA LYS A 626 40.62 -3.59 -6.39
C LYS A 626 40.42 -3.18 -4.94
N LYS A 627 39.71 -2.08 -4.69
CA LYS A 627 39.59 -1.46 -3.37
C LYS A 627 38.55 -2.09 -2.46
N TYR A 628 37.38 -2.43 -3.00
CA TYR A 628 36.20 -2.86 -2.25
C TYR A 628 35.82 -4.30 -2.52
N ASN A 629 35.09 -4.92 -1.59
CA ASN A 629 34.60 -6.29 -1.71
C ASN A 629 33.25 -6.35 -2.43
N ILE A 630 33.28 -6.00 -3.72
CA ILE A 630 32.12 -6.08 -4.61
C ILE A 630 32.18 -7.43 -5.32
N GLU A 631 31.03 -8.08 -5.47
CA GLU A 631 30.91 -9.33 -6.21
C GLU A 631 31.13 -9.11 -7.71
N LEU A 632 32.02 -9.91 -8.31
CA LEU A 632 32.44 -9.75 -9.71
C LEU A 632 31.69 -10.67 -10.69
N THR A 633 31.00 -11.68 -10.18
CA THR A 633 30.38 -12.76 -10.97
C THR A 633 29.45 -12.20 -12.04
N GLY A 634 28.61 -11.22 -11.70
CA GLY A 634 27.71 -10.58 -12.66
C GLY A 634 28.43 -9.84 -13.81
N LEU A 635 29.54 -9.15 -13.52
CA LEU A 635 30.33 -8.44 -14.54
C LEU A 635 31.09 -9.42 -15.45
N LEU A 636 31.71 -10.46 -14.87
CA LEU A 636 32.43 -11.46 -15.63
C LEU A 636 31.51 -12.26 -16.54
N GLN A 637 30.31 -12.61 -16.06
CA GLN A 637 29.29 -13.25 -16.89
C GLN A 637 28.80 -12.32 -18.00
N TYR A 638 28.63 -11.02 -17.73
CA TYR A 638 28.29 -10.03 -18.77
C TYR A 638 29.36 -10.03 -19.88
N VAL A 639 30.65 -9.96 -19.54
CA VAL A 639 31.74 -10.01 -20.52
C VAL A 639 31.72 -11.33 -21.30
N ALA A 640 31.54 -12.46 -20.62
CA ALA A 640 31.44 -13.77 -21.29
C ALA A 640 30.27 -13.83 -22.29
N ASN A 641 29.12 -13.25 -21.93
CA ASN A 641 27.95 -13.19 -22.81
C ASN A 641 28.16 -12.25 -24.00
N GLN A 642 28.85 -11.12 -23.82
CA GLN A 642 29.17 -10.20 -24.94
C GLN A 642 30.18 -10.83 -25.90
N LEU A 643 31.16 -11.58 -25.39
CA LEU A 643 32.08 -12.36 -26.22
C LEU A 643 31.36 -13.45 -27.01
N LYS A 644 30.41 -14.16 -26.40
CA LYS A 644 29.54 -15.11 -27.13
C LYS A 644 28.69 -14.43 -28.20
N ALA A 645 28.33 -13.16 -28.00
CA ALA A 645 27.63 -12.33 -28.98
C ALA A 645 28.57 -11.67 -30.00
N GLU A 646 29.82 -12.15 -30.10
CA GLU A 646 30.86 -11.71 -31.04
C GLU A 646 31.26 -10.23 -30.90
N LYS A 647 31.07 -9.61 -29.73
CA LYS A 647 31.49 -8.22 -29.44
C LYS A 647 32.80 -8.20 -28.64
N SER A 648 33.88 -7.74 -29.26
CA SER A 648 35.22 -7.74 -28.65
C SER A 648 35.51 -6.54 -27.74
N LEU A 649 34.82 -5.41 -27.90
CA LEU A 649 35.13 -4.15 -27.20
C LEU A 649 35.03 -4.22 -25.68
N ASP A 650 34.13 -5.05 -25.15
CA ASP A 650 33.93 -5.24 -23.70
C ASP A 650 35.13 -5.92 -23.01
N LEU A 651 36.06 -6.50 -23.78
CA LEU A 651 37.33 -7.03 -23.24
C LEU A 651 38.19 -5.98 -22.56
N LEU A 652 38.01 -4.70 -22.92
CA LEU A 652 38.67 -3.59 -22.24
C LEU A 652 38.42 -3.61 -20.73
N ILE A 653 37.21 -3.99 -20.32
CA ILE A 653 36.81 -4.05 -18.91
C ILE A 653 37.60 -5.15 -18.20
N LEU A 654 37.69 -6.34 -18.81
CA LEU A 654 38.44 -7.46 -18.25
C LEU A 654 39.93 -7.12 -18.15
N ARG A 655 40.50 -6.46 -19.18
CA ARG A 655 41.89 -6.00 -19.20
C ARG A 655 42.21 -5.09 -18.01
N GLU A 656 41.40 -4.07 -17.78
CA GLU A 656 41.58 -3.13 -16.66
C GLU A 656 41.37 -3.79 -15.29
N VAL A 657 40.38 -4.70 -15.18
CA VAL A 657 40.12 -5.44 -13.94
C VAL A 657 41.32 -6.32 -13.57
N VAL A 658 41.85 -7.09 -14.52
CA VAL A 658 43.04 -7.93 -14.31
C VAL A 658 44.27 -7.07 -13.99
N GLN A 659 44.47 -5.97 -14.72
CA GLN A 659 45.57 -5.04 -14.48
C GLN A 659 45.54 -4.49 -13.05
N LYS A 660 44.41 -3.93 -12.61
CA LYS A 660 44.33 -3.27 -11.30
C LYS A 660 44.29 -4.27 -10.14
N MET A 661 43.59 -5.41 -10.29
CA MET A 661 43.41 -6.39 -9.22
C MET A 661 44.57 -7.37 -9.07
N ALA A 662 45.16 -7.84 -10.16
CA ALA A 662 46.30 -8.75 -10.14
C ALA A 662 47.65 -8.03 -10.23
N GLY A 663 47.69 -6.84 -10.86
CA GLY A 663 48.92 -6.10 -11.11
C GLY A 663 49.72 -6.66 -12.28
N ILE A 664 49.07 -7.39 -13.19
CA ILE A 664 49.70 -7.94 -14.39
C ILE A 664 49.41 -6.96 -15.52
N GLU A 665 50.45 -6.34 -16.06
CA GLU A 665 50.35 -5.42 -17.20
C GLU A 665 50.76 -6.13 -18.49
N ALA A 666 50.07 -5.81 -19.59
CA ALA A 666 50.53 -6.21 -20.91
C ALA A 666 51.72 -5.32 -21.28
N ALA A 667 52.85 -5.93 -21.61
CA ALA A 667 54.07 -5.22 -21.89
C ALA A 667 54.10 -4.79 -23.37
N GLU A 668 53.74 -3.53 -23.65
CA GLU A 668 53.72 -2.98 -25.01
C GLU A 668 55.13 -2.57 -25.49
N GLU A 669 55.98 -2.04 -24.59
CA GLU A 669 57.33 -1.57 -24.91
C GLU A 669 58.34 -2.04 -23.86
N MET A 670 59.12 -3.08 -24.18
CA MET A 670 60.18 -3.62 -23.30
C MET A 670 61.55 -3.37 -23.91
N THR A 671 62.52 -2.94 -23.09
CA THR A 671 63.92 -2.86 -23.51
C THR A 671 64.50 -4.28 -23.73
N PRO A 672 65.55 -4.43 -24.56
CA PRO A 672 66.19 -5.74 -24.76
C PRO A 672 66.70 -6.38 -23.46
N ASP A 673 67.16 -5.55 -22.51
CA ASP A 673 67.58 -6.02 -21.19
C ASP A 673 66.40 -6.53 -20.37
N GLN A 674 65.24 -5.85 -20.42
CA GLN A 674 64.01 -6.30 -19.78
C GLN A 674 63.46 -7.58 -20.42
N LEU A 675 63.53 -7.73 -21.74
CA LEU A 675 63.14 -8.96 -22.43
C LEU A 675 64.02 -10.14 -22.01
N SER A 676 65.32 -9.93 -21.96
CA SER A 676 66.28 -10.92 -21.46
C SER A 676 65.97 -11.27 -20.01
N ALA A 677 65.61 -10.29 -19.21
CA ALA A 677 65.28 -10.50 -17.81
C ALA A 677 63.95 -11.27 -17.60
N MET A 678 62.94 -11.00 -18.44
CA MET A 678 61.67 -11.75 -18.47
C MET A 678 61.83 -13.23 -18.87
N SER A 679 62.96 -13.58 -19.50
CA SER A 679 63.32 -14.98 -19.81
C SER A 679 64.02 -15.72 -18.66
N GLY A 680 64.39 -15.01 -17.59
CA GLY A 680 65.07 -15.56 -16.41
C GLY A 680 64.15 -16.27 -15.41
N GLY A 681 64.65 -16.55 -14.22
CA GLY A 681 63.87 -17.13 -13.11
C GLY A 681 62.83 -16.16 -12.54
N GLU A 682 61.89 -16.64 -11.72
CA GLU A 682 60.77 -15.85 -11.18
C GLU A 682 61.20 -14.56 -10.48
N LEU A 683 62.32 -14.57 -9.74
CA LEU A 683 62.89 -13.39 -9.11
C LEU A 683 63.28 -12.32 -10.14
N LEU A 684 63.92 -12.74 -11.22
CA LEU A 684 64.43 -11.86 -12.26
C LEU A 684 63.29 -11.33 -13.15
N LYS A 685 62.25 -12.15 -13.35
CA LYS A 685 60.96 -11.70 -13.94
C LYS A 685 60.25 -10.70 -13.04
N GLY A 686 60.32 -10.86 -11.72
CA GLY A 686 59.75 -9.92 -10.75
C GLY A 686 60.42 -8.54 -10.84
N GLU A 687 61.76 -8.51 -10.86
CA GLU A 687 62.52 -7.25 -10.98
C GLU A 687 62.32 -6.57 -12.35
N ALA A 688 62.22 -7.34 -13.43
CA ALA A 688 62.03 -6.80 -14.78
C ALA A 688 60.58 -6.43 -15.12
N GLY A 689 59.60 -7.12 -14.54
CA GLY A 689 58.18 -6.96 -14.84
C GLY A 689 57.48 -5.86 -14.05
N TYR A 690 58.02 -5.44 -12.89
CA TYR A 690 57.38 -4.44 -12.02
C TYR A 690 58.14 -3.11 -12.03
N PHE A 691 57.79 -2.20 -12.95
CA PHE A 691 58.31 -0.82 -12.95
C PHE A 691 57.84 -0.03 -11.71
N SER A 692 56.68 -0.39 -11.18
CA SER A 692 56.09 0.16 -9.96
C SER A 692 56.04 -0.93 -8.89
N GLN A 693 56.40 -0.63 -7.65
CA GLN A 693 56.25 -1.58 -6.53
C GLN A 693 54.77 -1.98 -6.38
N VAL A 694 54.35 -3.10 -6.99
CA VAL A 694 53.02 -3.67 -6.83
C VAL A 694 52.93 -4.33 -5.46
N ARG A 695 52.90 -3.50 -4.41
CA ARG A 695 52.63 -3.92 -3.04
C ARG A 695 51.10 -4.05 -2.90
N ASN A 696 50.64 -5.20 -2.39
CA ASN A 696 49.26 -5.49 -1.96
C ASN A 696 48.21 -5.95 -3.01
N THR A 697 48.57 -6.70 -4.06
CA THR A 697 47.57 -7.31 -4.98
C THR A 697 47.12 -8.73 -4.62
N LYS A 698 47.81 -9.42 -3.67
CA LYS A 698 47.49 -10.82 -3.33
C LYS A 698 46.03 -11.04 -2.90
N LYS A 699 45.45 -10.14 -2.10
CA LYS A 699 44.05 -10.28 -1.64
C LYS A 699 43.04 -9.98 -2.75
N SER A 700 43.33 -9.02 -3.63
CA SER A 700 42.45 -8.72 -4.77
C SER A 700 42.53 -9.80 -5.84
N SER A 701 43.73 -10.35 -6.12
CA SER A 701 43.90 -11.43 -7.08
C SER A 701 43.20 -12.72 -6.63
N LEU A 702 43.25 -13.07 -5.34
CA LEU A 702 42.52 -14.22 -4.79
C LEU A 702 41.00 -14.06 -4.94
N ARG A 703 40.45 -12.87 -4.68
CA ARG A 703 39.01 -12.62 -4.88
C ARG A 703 38.59 -12.74 -6.34
N LEU A 704 39.43 -12.28 -7.27
CA LEU A 704 39.19 -12.46 -8.70
C LEU A 704 39.23 -13.95 -9.08
N LYS A 705 40.17 -14.73 -8.53
CA LYS A 705 40.25 -16.19 -8.71
C LYS A 705 38.98 -16.88 -8.18
N GLU A 706 38.52 -16.55 -6.98
CA GLU A 706 37.31 -17.11 -6.37
C GLU A 706 36.08 -16.84 -7.25
N ALA A 707 35.88 -15.60 -7.70
CA ALA A 707 34.76 -15.23 -8.57
C ALA A 707 34.78 -15.98 -9.91
N LEU A 708 35.96 -16.21 -10.50
CA LEU A 708 36.09 -16.99 -11.75
C LEU A 708 35.82 -18.49 -11.55
N SER A 709 35.95 -18.98 -10.31
CA SER A 709 35.77 -20.40 -9.96
C SER A 709 34.30 -20.76 -9.70
N GLU A 710 33.45 -19.80 -9.30
CA GLU A 710 32.05 -20.08 -8.92
C GLU A 710 31.15 -20.57 -10.06
N GLN A 711 31.56 -20.39 -11.32
CA GLN A 711 30.82 -20.79 -12.53
C GLN A 711 31.72 -21.37 -13.64
N ASP A 712 32.95 -21.77 -13.30
CA ASP A 712 33.97 -22.18 -14.27
C ASP A 712 34.16 -21.18 -15.44
N LEU A 713 34.01 -19.89 -15.11
CA LEU A 713 34.17 -18.78 -16.05
C LEU A 713 35.63 -18.60 -16.48
N GLY A 714 36.60 -19.01 -15.65
CA GLY A 714 38.02 -18.88 -15.96
C GLY A 714 38.42 -19.52 -17.28
N VAL A 715 38.10 -20.80 -17.46
CA VAL A 715 38.42 -21.53 -18.70
C VAL A 715 37.54 -21.05 -19.84
N SER A 716 36.24 -20.88 -19.59
CA SER A 716 35.26 -20.42 -20.57
C SER A 716 35.66 -19.07 -21.21
N LEU A 717 36.04 -18.08 -20.39
CA LEU A 717 36.51 -16.77 -20.88
C LEU A 717 37.81 -16.89 -21.68
N CYS A 718 38.73 -17.76 -21.27
CA CYS A 718 39.99 -17.97 -21.97
C CYS A 718 39.77 -18.56 -23.37
N LEU A 719 38.92 -19.58 -23.49
CA LEU A 719 38.55 -20.18 -24.78
C LEU A 719 37.79 -19.16 -25.66
N LEU A 720 36.84 -18.41 -25.08
CA LEU A 720 36.10 -17.38 -25.80
C LEU A 720 37.02 -16.27 -26.32
N MET A 721 38.00 -15.82 -25.54
CA MET A 721 39.00 -14.83 -26.00
C MET A 721 39.87 -15.38 -27.13
N ALA A 722 40.29 -16.64 -27.05
CA ALA A 722 41.07 -17.30 -28.10
C ALA A 722 40.29 -17.40 -29.41
N GLN A 723 38.99 -17.69 -29.34
CA GLN A 723 38.09 -17.73 -30.50
C GLN A 723 37.79 -16.31 -31.04
N GLN A 724 37.52 -15.35 -30.14
CA GLN A 724 37.23 -13.97 -30.53
C GLN A 724 38.39 -13.34 -31.29
N ARG A 725 39.64 -13.68 -30.96
CA ARG A 725 40.84 -13.25 -31.69
C ARG A 725 40.74 -13.55 -33.20
N TYR A 726 40.15 -14.68 -33.60
CA TYR A 726 39.87 -15.00 -35.01
C TYR A 726 38.61 -14.33 -35.55
N CYS A 727 37.55 -14.30 -34.72
CA CYS A 727 36.29 -13.65 -35.07
C CYS A 727 36.49 -12.17 -35.44
N VAL A 728 37.39 -11.47 -34.75
CA VAL A 728 37.75 -10.08 -35.02
C VAL A 728 38.25 -9.91 -36.44
N ILE A 729 39.05 -10.84 -36.98
CA ILE A 729 39.62 -10.74 -38.34
C ILE A 729 38.58 -11.00 -39.43
N TYR A 730 37.69 -11.97 -39.22
CA TYR A 730 36.90 -12.59 -40.30
C TYR A 730 35.38 -12.43 -40.21
N ARG A 731 34.84 -11.89 -39.11
CA ARG A 731 33.38 -11.74 -38.92
C ARG A 731 32.98 -10.38 -38.36
N GLU A 732 33.63 -9.96 -37.28
CA GLU A 732 33.23 -8.73 -36.56
C GLU A 732 33.53 -7.46 -37.37
N THR A 733 34.54 -7.51 -38.25
CA THR A 733 35.12 -6.33 -38.88
C THR A 733 35.15 -6.33 -40.41
N ASP A 734 34.36 -7.19 -41.06
CA ASP A 734 34.34 -7.38 -42.53
C ASP A 734 34.15 -6.09 -43.36
N LYS A 735 33.59 -5.04 -42.75
CA LYS A 735 33.34 -3.73 -43.37
C LYS A 735 34.14 -2.57 -42.74
N SER A 736 35.01 -2.84 -41.77
CA SER A 736 35.72 -1.81 -41.01
C SER A 736 37.14 -1.58 -41.53
N HIS A 737 37.77 -0.48 -41.13
CA HIS A 737 39.13 -0.15 -41.55
C HIS A 737 40.16 -1.12 -40.93
N LEU A 738 41.12 -1.59 -41.75
CA LEU A 738 42.18 -2.52 -41.34
C LEU A 738 42.94 -2.09 -40.07
N LYS A 739 43.13 -0.78 -39.88
CA LYS A 739 43.79 -0.22 -38.68
C LYS A 739 43.01 -0.51 -37.39
N LEU A 740 41.69 -0.50 -37.46
CA LEU A 740 40.83 -0.87 -36.33
C LEU A 740 40.91 -2.38 -36.07
N VAL A 741 40.89 -3.19 -37.12
CA VAL A 741 41.02 -4.66 -37.03
C VAL A 741 42.32 -5.04 -36.34
N GLY A 742 43.45 -4.46 -36.77
CA GLY A 742 44.75 -4.68 -36.12
C GLY A 742 44.72 -4.30 -34.65
N LYS A 743 44.17 -3.12 -34.31
CA LYS A 743 44.08 -2.67 -32.92
C LYS A 743 43.21 -3.58 -32.04
N LEU A 744 42.06 -4.04 -32.55
CA LEU A 744 41.19 -4.97 -31.81
C LEU A 744 41.84 -6.34 -31.65
N TYR A 745 42.56 -6.81 -32.68
CA TYR A 745 43.32 -8.04 -32.62
C TYR A 745 44.42 -7.97 -31.55
N ASP A 746 45.22 -6.90 -31.55
CA ASP A 746 46.27 -6.66 -30.57
C ASP A 746 45.66 -6.58 -29.15
N GLN A 747 44.57 -5.83 -28.97
CA GLN A 747 43.89 -5.74 -27.68
C GLN A 747 43.37 -7.09 -27.18
N CYS A 748 42.82 -7.93 -28.07
CA CYS A 748 42.38 -9.29 -27.71
C CYS A 748 43.57 -10.16 -27.31
N GLN A 749 44.68 -10.09 -28.06
CA GLN A 749 45.90 -10.83 -27.79
C GLN A 749 46.51 -10.41 -26.45
N ASP A 750 46.60 -9.12 -26.18
CA ASP A 750 47.13 -8.57 -24.93
C ASP A 750 46.29 -9.02 -23.74
N THR A 751 44.96 -8.91 -23.86
CA THR A 751 44.03 -9.34 -22.80
C THR A 751 44.12 -10.85 -22.57
N LEU A 752 44.27 -11.66 -23.63
CA LEU A 752 44.44 -13.10 -23.54
C LEU A 752 45.75 -13.48 -22.85
N VAL A 753 46.87 -12.84 -23.20
CA VAL A 753 48.17 -13.10 -22.58
C VAL A 753 48.16 -12.66 -21.11
N GLN A 754 47.59 -11.50 -20.82
CA GLN A 754 47.44 -10.96 -19.46
C GLN A 754 46.61 -11.90 -18.59
N PHE A 755 45.44 -12.32 -19.08
CA PHE A 755 44.54 -13.22 -18.36
C PHE A 755 45.09 -14.64 -18.24
N GLY A 756 45.73 -15.16 -19.28
CA GLY A 756 46.42 -16.46 -19.24
C GLY A 756 47.54 -16.47 -18.20
N THR A 757 48.36 -15.42 -18.16
CA THR A 757 49.42 -15.25 -17.15
C THR A 757 48.85 -15.12 -15.73
N PHE A 758 47.70 -14.44 -15.58
CA PHE A 758 46.98 -14.38 -14.32
C PHE A 758 46.53 -15.77 -13.84
N LEU A 759 45.91 -16.57 -14.70
CA LEU A 759 45.49 -17.93 -14.35
C LEU A 759 46.70 -18.82 -13.98
N CYS A 760 47.80 -18.74 -14.75
CA CYS A 760 49.01 -19.53 -14.49
C CYS A 760 49.67 -19.18 -13.15
N SER A 761 49.61 -17.92 -12.73
CA SER A 761 50.25 -17.44 -11.49
C SER A 761 49.39 -17.61 -10.23
N THR A 762 48.07 -17.81 -10.39
CA THR A 762 47.14 -17.88 -9.25
C THR A 762 46.51 -19.25 -9.03
N LEU A 763 46.37 -20.07 -10.07
CA LEU A 763 45.95 -21.46 -9.96
C LEU A 763 47.14 -22.34 -9.58
N THR A 764 46.88 -23.38 -8.78
CA THR A 764 47.87 -24.44 -8.58
C THR A 764 47.98 -25.27 -9.86
N VAL A 765 49.10 -25.97 -10.04
CA VAL A 765 49.34 -26.75 -11.26
C VAL A 765 48.30 -27.86 -11.44
N ASP A 766 47.87 -28.49 -10.34
CA ASP A 766 46.85 -29.54 -10.35
C ASP A 766 45.44 -28.99 -10.65
N GLU A 767 45.09 -27.82 -10.08
CA GLU A 767 43.85 -27.11 -10.43
C GLU A 767 43.82 -26.68 -11.89
N TYR A 768 44.98 -26.30 -12.43
CA TYR A 768 45.11 -25.88 -13.82
C TYR A 768 44.95 -27.07 -14.78
N ASP A 769 45.61 -28.19 -14.50
CA ASP A 769 45.55 -29.40 -15.35
C ASP A 769 44.17 -30.07 -15.33
N SER A 770 43.48 -30.05 -14.18
CA SER A 770 42.12 -30.61 -14.06
C SER A 770 41.02 -29.77 -14.74
N ARG A 771 41.20 -28.44 -14.82
CA ARG A 771 40.19 -27.53 -15.36
C ARG A 771 40.35 -27.25 -16.85
N PHE A 772 41.58 -27.21 -17.37
CA PHE A 772 41.81 -26.93 -18.78
C PHE A 772 41.62 -28.19 -19.65
N PRO A 773 40.97 -28.07 -20.83
CA PRO A 773 40.85 -29.18 -21.76
C PRO A 773 42.22 -29.59 -22.32
N SER A 774 42.34 -30.83 -22.79
CA SER A 774 43.58 -31.30 -23.43
C SER A 774 43.90 -30.49 -24.70
N ILE A 775 45.18 -30.43 -25.09
CA ILE A 775 45.62 -29.77 -26.33
C ILE A 775 44.83 -30.31 -27.54
N HIS A 776 44.59 -31.61 -27.59
CA HIS A 776 43.80 -32.23 -28.66
C HIS A 776 42.37 -31.67 -28.70
N ALA A 777 41.69 -31.59 -27.55
CA ALA A 777 40.34 -31.01 -27.48
C ALA A 777 40.33 -29.52 -27.85
N MET A 778 41.34 -28.73 -27.42
CA MET A 778 41.46 -27.32 -27.81
C MET A 778 41.57 -27.12 -29.33
N LEU A 779 42.32 -27.97 -30.02
CA LEU A 779 42.52 -27.88 -31.47
C LEU A 779 41.33 -28.45 -32.27
N SER A 780 40.85 -29.64 -31.88
CA SER A 780 39.85 -30.39 -32.64
C SER A 780 38.41 -29.98 -32.33
N GLU A 781 38.07 -29.75 -31.05
CA GLU A 781 36.69 -29.47 -30.62
C GLU A 781 36.42 -27.97 -30.50
N TYR A 782 37.38 -27.21 -29.94
CA TYR A 782 37.22 -25.75 -29.76
C TYR A 782 37.79 -24.91 -30.91
N HIS A 783 38.46 -25.54 -31.88
CA HIS A 783 39.04 -24.89 -33.06
C HIS A 783 39.95 -23.69 -32.74
N ILE A 784 40.73 -23.80 -31.67
CA ILE A 784 41.73 -22.80 -31.30
C ILE A 784 43.01 -23.03 -32.11
N ASN A 785 43.70 -21.97 -32.51
CA ASN A 785 44.98 -22.12 -33.20
C ASN A 785 46.08 -22.69 -32.30
N ALA A 786 47.03 -23.37 -32.95
CA ALA A 786 48.14 -24.04 -32.29
C ALA A 786 48.97 -23.12 -31.38
N ASP A 787 49.22 -21.88 -31.80
CA ASP A 787 50.00 -20.90 -31.01
C ASP A 787 49.39 -20.65 -29.63
N VAL A 788 48.07 -20.41 -29.55
CA VAL A 788 47.37 -20.18 -28.28
C VAL A 788 47.18 -21.47 -27.50
N ALA A 789 46.87 -22.57 -28.17
CA ALA A 789 46.75 -23.87 -27.51
C ALA A 789 48.05 -24.27 -26.81
N PHE A 790 49.20 -24.09 -27.47
CA PHE A 790 50.51 -24.32 -26.87
C PHE A 790 50.88 -23.30 -25.79
N PHE A 791 50.43 -22.04 -25.90
CA PHE A 791 50.62 -21.05 -24.84
C PHE A 791 49.90 -21.46 -23.56
N LEU A 792 48.63 -21.85 -23.66
CA LEU A 792 47.82 -22.27 -22.50
C LEU A 792 48.28 -23.60 -21.91
N ALA A 793 48.73 -24.55 -22.74
CA ALA A 793 49.21 -25.84 -22.26
C ALA A 793 50.68 -25.85 -21.79
N ARG A 794 51.42 -24.75 -21.98
CA ARG A 794 52.85 -24.68 -21.62
C ARG A 794 53.12 -24.97 -20.12
N PRO A 795 52.33 -24.46 -19.15
CA PRO A 795 52.56 -24.74 -17.73
C PRO A 795 52.39 -26.23 -17.39
N THR A 796 51.35 -26.88 -17.92
CA THR A 796 51.08 -28.31 -17.66
C THR A 796 52.15 -29.20 -18.28
N LEU A 797 52.57 -28.88 -19.51
CA LEU A 797 53.67 -29.58 -20.17
C LEU A 797 55.00 -29.42 -19.41
N ASN A 798 55.34 -28.21 -18.98
CA ASN A 798 56.56 -27.96 -18.21
C ASN A 798 56.55 -28.73 -16.87
N HIS A 799 55.40 -28.79 -16.21
CA HIS A 799 55.26 -29.59 -14.99
C HIS A 799 55.42 -31.08 -15.27
N ALA A 800 54.73 -31.63 -16.28
CA ALA A 800 54.85 -33.04 -16.67
C ALA A 800 56.31 -33.41 -17.02
N ILE A 801 57.03 -32.53 -17.73
CA ILE A 801 58.45 -32.71 -18.05
C ILE A 801 59.31 -32.70 -16.78
N ASN A 802 59.07 -31.76 -15.86
CA ASN A 802 59.82 -31.66 -14.62
C ASN A 802 59.56 -32.86 -13.69
N VAL A 803 58.31 -33.27 -13.52
CA VAL A 803 57.95 -34.47 -12.74
C VAL A 803 58.59 -35.73 -13.33
N SER A 804 58.58 -35.88 -14.66
CA SER A 804 59.25 -36.99 -15.35
C SER A 804 60.77 -36.99 -15.10
N LYS A 805 61.43 -35.82 -15.21
CA LYS A 805 62.85 -35.67 -14.87
C LYS A 805 63.15 -35.99 -13.41
N THR A 806 62.31 -35.53 -12.48
CA THR A 806 62.48 -35.79 -11.04
C THR A 806 62.24 -37.26 -10.69
N LEU A 807 61.26 -37.93 -11.29
CA LEU A 807 61.05 -39.37 -11.16
C LEU A 807 62.23 -40.15 -11.70
N TYR A 808 62.78 -39.77 -12.86
CA TYR A 808 63.99 -40.38 -13.41
C TYR A 808 65.19 -40.21 -12.46
N PHE A 809 65.36 -39.03 -11.88
CA PHE A 809 66.44 -38.71 -10.95
C PHE A 809 66.28 -39.43 -9.60
N ILE A 810 65.05 -39.53 -9.06
CA ILE A 810 64.75 -40.27 -7.83
C ILE A 810 64.94 -41.77 -8.06
N PHE A 811 64.47 -42.31 -9.18
CA PHE A 811 64.67 -43.72 -9.54
C PHE A 811 66.16 -44.05 -9.67
N TYR A 812 66.94 -43.21 -10.35
CA TYR A 812 68.39 -43.34 -10.44
C TYR A 812 69.09 -43.20 -9.08
N SER A 813 68.68 -42.25 -8.24
CA SER A 813 69.25 -42.05 -6.90
C SER A 813 68.91 -43.20 -5.94
N LEU A 814 67.70 -43.77 -6.05
CA LEU A 814 67.28 -44.94 -5.27
C LEU A 814 68.05 -46.19 -5.72
N VAL A 815 68.21 -46.39 -7.03
CA VAL A 815 69.05 -47.45 -7.60
C VAL A 815 70.52 -47.30 -7.17
N ALA A 816 71.07 -46.08 -7.21
CA ALA A 816 72.43 -45.80 -6.76
C ALA A 816 72.63 -46.05 -5.24
N LYS A 817 71.65 -45.68 -4.40
CA LYS A 817 71.68 -45.94 -2.95
C LYS A 817 71.54 -47.41 -2.60
N VAL A 818 70.67 -48.15 -3.30
CA VAL A 818 70.45 -49.60 -3.07
C VAL A 818 71.67 -50.42 -3.52
N TRP A 819 72.39 -49.97 -4.54
CA TRP A 819 73.53 -50.71 -5.11
C TRP A 819 74.92 -50.24 -4.66
N ARG A 820 75.05 -49.24 -3.76
CA ARG A 820 76.34 -48.64 -3.32
C ARG A 820 77.32 -48.43 -4.49
N LEU A 821 76.82 -47.95 -5.62
CA LEU A 821 77.68 -47.61 -6.76
C LEU A 821 78.08 -46.13 -6.63
N GLU A 822 79.35 -45.88 -6.30
CA GLU A 822 79.96 -44.56 -6.49
C GLU A 822 80.09 -44.29 -7.99
N PHE A 823 79.02 -43.76 -8.59
CA PHE A 823 79.06 -43.20 -9.93
C PHE A 823 78.59 -41.75 -9.87
N ILE A 824 79.54 -40.83 -10.03
CA ILE A 824 79.29 -39.40 -10.28
C ILE A 824 78.79 -39.29 -11.73
N PRO A 825 77.56 -38.82 -11.99
CA PRO A 825 77.13 -38.57 -13.36
C PRO A 825 77.74 -37.24 -13.83
N LYS A 826 78.74 -37.31 -14.70
CA LYS A 826 79.06 -36.20 -15.61
C LYS A 826 77.92 -36.08 -16.63
N PHE A 827 76.98 -35.18 -16.38
CA PHE A 827 76.10 -34.62 -17.39
C PHE A 827 76.17 -33.10 -17.33
N VAL A 828 76.94 -32.55 -18.27
CA VAL A 828 76.88 -31.22 -18.90
C VAL A 828 76.53 -30.04 -17.98
N THR A 829 77.55 -29.55 -17.28
CA THR A 829 77.73 -28.12 -16.99
C THR A 829 78.65 -27.55 -18.07
N ASP A 830 78.11 -27.19 -19.24
CA ASP A 830 78.79 -26.34 -20.21
C ASP A 830 77.76 -25.33 -20.73
N ASP A 831 77.72 -24.18 -20.04
CA ASP A 831 77.49 -22.82 -20.55
C ASP A 831 76.92 -21.92 -19.45
N TYR A 832 77.77 -21.64 -18.46
CA TYR A 832 77.77 -20.35 -17.77
C TYR A 832 79.13 -19.69 -18.06
N GLY A 833 79.22 -19.06 -19.22
CA GLY A 833 80.29 -18.13 -19.52
C GLY A 833 80.08 -16.84 -18.72
N ASN A 834 80.88 -16.64 -17.68
CA ASN A 834 81.21 -15.31 -17.18
C ASN A 834 81.90 -14.53 -18.31
N LYS A 835 81.19 -13.57 -18.91
CA LYS A 835 81.73 -12.30 -19.41
C LYS A 835 80.61 -11.29 -19.59
#